data_AF-K5ZZZ1-F1
#
_entry.id   AF-K5ZZZ1-F1
#
_cell.length_a   1.000
_cell.length_b   1.000
_cell.length_c   1.000
_cell.angle_alpha   90.00
_cell.angle_beta   90.00
_cell.angle_gamma   90.00
#
_symmetry.space_group_name_H-M   'P 1'
#
loop_
_entity.id
_entity.type
_entity.pdbx_description
1 polymer ?
#
loop_
_entity_poly.entity_id
_entity_poly.type
_entity_poly.pdbx_seq_one_letter_code
_entity_poly.pdbx_strand_id
1 'polypeptide(L)'
;MNIKLFIFLMILLSACSSQDNRLEYALRFAESNRTELEKVLDHYSTDPEKLEAARFLIENMPYHYGYESWQQDTIKQILADAVKRKSVYGNDLLIIDKKHLDRWSSYSHYYGEKIYDSKIITADYLIENIDLSFEVWKKYPWNKHLSFDDFCEFILPYRIANEPLSNWRKKYYEHYMPKLDSLYKGTDVIDACSAVNQVLKKEWFYYNTDFSLPHLGGDYLFTTRVGYCRDACDVATYAMRSVGIPITTDYYIYSPDLRTWHCWNVVRDTTGRCYPFWYTKDEVVRSVTNDGRRKGKAYRDCYGMQSGRFKKWATDNDVLPFFRNCFVKDVTDNYSGSNQITLPITVSGCKYAYLGVFKNGSWEPVDIAQIKKGHAVFQNIEPDIVFLLLYVNNGNIKTYDYPFVYDKQRIIYFKPDTLQQEIACLKRKYPFQEYLFKYLNRNTIGATIEGSNSPVSAQKHLLYRFTDTLLTNRKIISINQPGKFRYLHLNSPLDHRVELAEFTIYRDTSETQTVPIQLYRNVEGLYPTDQYSAKCVLDGNPLTFFRSKEDNVTLTFDLGKATEIKKILFIPRNDDNFIEPEERYELFYQNGTEGWISLGQQVATCKELYFTVPHGAIFWLRNLTKGHEEQLFFIKEGKQVFSCDINFSKENAS
;
A
#
# COMPACT_ATOMS: atom_id res chain seq x y z
N MET A 1 18.25 3.29 58.93
CA MET A 1 18.44 4.27 57.85
C MET A 1 19.86 4.04 57.32
N ASN A 2 20.12 3.16 56.34
CA ASN A 2 20.40 3.59 54.96
C ASN A 2 20.73 2.40 54.02
N ILE A 3 20.00 1.27 54.08
CA ILE A 3 20.08 0.26 53.01
C ILE A 3 19.15 0.64 51.83
N LYS A 4 17.99 1.23 52.13
CA LYS A 4 17.07 1.77 51.10
C LYS A 4 17.67 2.97 50.33
N LEU A 5 18.50 3.79 50.98
CA LEU A 5 19.15 4.94 50.34
C LEU A 5 20.28 4.51 49.38
N PHE A 6 20.99 3.42 49.70
CA PHE A 6 22.08 2.91 48.88
C PHE A 6 21.58 2.16 47.62
N ILE A 7 20.43 1.48 47.73
CA ILE A 7 19.76 0.84 46.58
C ILE A 7 19.16 1.89 45.65
N PHE A 8 18.64 3.00 46.19
CA PHE A 8 18.14 4.12 45.37
C PHE A 8 19.27 4.85 44.63
N LEU A 9 20.46 4.96 45.24
CA LEU A 9 21.65 5.59 44.62
C LEU A 9 22.27 4.72 43.52
N MET A 10 22.23 3.38 43.64
CA MET A 10 22.71 2.47 42.58
C MET A 10 21.77 2.38 41.36
N ILE A 11 20.46 2.63 41.53
CA ILE A 11 19.50 2.70 40.42
C ILE A 11 19.65 4.02 39.63
N LEU A 12 20.07 5.11 40.28
CA LEU A 12 20.38 6.39 39.62
C LEU A 12 21.72 6.34 38.85
N LEU A 13 22.73 5.63 39.36
CA LEU A 13 24.04 5.51 38.70
C LEU A 13 24.05 4.55 37.50
N SER A 14 23.12 3.60 37.43
CA SER A 14 23.00 2.66 36.28
C SER A 14 22.16 3.22 35.12
N ALA A 15 21.32 4.24 35.38
CA ALA A 15 20.63 4.99 34.32
C ALA A 15 21.59 5.95 33.58
N CYS A 16 22.43 6.69 34.32
CA CYS A 16 23.42 7.62 33.74
C CYS A 16 24.52 6.93 32.92
N SER A 17 24.97 5.73 33.30
CA SER A 17 26.05 5.05 32.57
C SER A 17 25.66 4.59 31.15
N SER A 18 24.36 4.46 30.87
CA SER A 18 23.89 3.98 29.56
C SER A 18 23.74 5.09 28.52
N GLN A 19 23.38 6.30 28.96
CA GLN A 19 23.14 7.46 28.10
C GLN A 19 24.48 8.10 27.67
N ASP A 20 25.41 8.28 28.60
CA ASP A 20 26.77 8.76 28.30
C ASP A 20 27.52 7.86 27.31
N ASN A 21 27.25 6.55 27.32
CA ASN A 21 27.86 5.60 26.39
C ASN A 21 27.34 5.74 24.95
N ARG A 22 26.08 6.13 24.74
CA ARG A 22 25.51 6.32 23.39
C ARG A 22 26.00 7.61 22.75
N LEU A 23 26.07 8.68 23.55
CA LEU A 23 26.58 9.96 23.07
C LEU A 23 28.04 9.85 22.66
N GLU A 24 28.88 9.27 23.51
CA GLU A 24 30.30 9.10 23.18
C GLU A 24 30.49 8.15 21.99
N TYR A 25 29.65 7.11 21.83
CA TYR A 25 29.64 6.30 20.62
C TYR A 25 29.37 7.14 19.37
N ALA A 26 28.36 8.00 19.39
CA ALA A 26 28.04 8.86 18.26
C ALA A 26 29.17 9.87 17.95
N LEU A 27 29.76 10.48 18.98
CA LEU A 27 30.90 11.40 18.84
C LEU A 27 32.13 10.70 18.25
N ARG A 28 32.41 9.45 18.63
CA ARG A 28 33.49 8.66 18.03
C ARG A 28 33.19 8.28 16.59
N PHE A 29 31.96 7.87 16.30
CA PHE A 29 31.51 7.47 14.97
C PHE A 29 31.55 8.64 13.96
N ALA A 30 31.44 9.89 14.45
CA ALA A 30 31.60 11.10 13.65
C ALA A 30 33.03 11.34 13.13
N GLU A 31 34.04 10.66 13.68
CA GLU A 31 35.46 10.78 13.28
C GLU A 31 35.92 12.26 13.27
N SER A 32 36.38 12.78 12.12
CA SER A 32 36.81 14.17 11.99
C SER A 32 35.70 15.19 12.22
N ASN A 33 34.43 14.79 12.06
CA ASN A 33 33.27 15.67 12.25
C ASN A 33 32.82 15.76 13.72
N ARG A 34 33.48 15.05 14.65
CA ARG A 34 33.21 15.11 16.09
C ARG A 34 33.14 16.54 16.63
N THR A 35 34.03 17.42 16.16
CA THR A 35 34.12 18.81 16.62
C THR A 35 32.86 19.62 16.33
N GLU A 36 32.18 19.36 15.20
CA GLU A 36 30.91 20.01 14.89
C GLU A 36 29.82 19.57 15.87
N LEU A 37 29.76 18.29 16.22
CA LEU A 37 28.77 17.78 17.18
C LEU A 37 29.03 18.28 18.61
N GLU A 38 30.28 18.36 19.04
CA GLU A 38 30.67 18.93 20.33
C GLU A 38 30.32 20.42 20.40
N LYS A 39 30.54 21.18 19.32
CA LYS A 39 30.14 22.60 19.22
C LYS A 39 28.63 22.79 19.46
N VAL A 40 27.78 21.88 19.01
CA VAL A 40 26.32 21.94 19.30
C VAL A 40 26.03 21.73 20.79
N LEU A 41 26.69 20.74 21.41
CA LEU A 41 26.51 20.47 22.85
C LEU A 41 26.98 21.64 23.71
N ASP A 42 28.13 22.24 23.38
CA ASP A 42 28.67 23.40 24.08
C ASP A 42 27.77 24.63 23.90
N HIS A 43 27.23 24.84 22.70
CA HIS A 43 26.31 25.92 22.39
C HIS A 43 25.07 25.92 23.30
N TYR A 44 24.53 24.74 23.61
CA TYR A 44 23.35 24.59 24.47
C TYR A 44 23.69 24.26 25.94
N SER A 45 24.95 24.36 26.37
CA SER A 45 25.39 24.01 27.73
C SER A 45 24.62 24.72 28.87
N THR A 46 24.02 25.88 28.59
CA THR A 46 23.22 26.68 29.53
C THR A 46 21.70 26.56 29.34
N ASP A 47 21.24 25.80 28.34
CA ASP A 47 19.82 25.52 28.05
C ASP A 47 19.57 24.00 28.15
N PRO A 48 19.15 23.49 29.31
CA PRO A 48 19.03 22.04 29.54
C PRO A 48 18.06 21.34 28.59
N GLU A 49 16.98 21.99 28.16
CA GLU A 49 15.97 21.37 27.31
C GLU A 49 16.48 21.25 25.86
N LYS A 50 17.14 22.29 25.35
CA LYS A 50 17.78 22.22 24.02
C LYS A 50 19.01 21.31 24.02
N LEU A 51 19.78 21.28 25.11
CA LEU A 51 20.89 20.35 25.27
C LEU A 51 20.42 18.89 25.18
N GLU A 52 19.31 18.56 25.84
CA GLU A 52 18.75 17.21 25.76
C GLU A 52 18.23 16.89 24.36
N ALA A 53 17.65 17.86 23.65
CA ALA A 53 17.23 17.67 22.26
C ALA A 53 18.44 17.44 21.32
N ALA A 54 19.53 18.17 21.54
CA ALA A 54 20.79 17.97 20.82
C ALA A 54 21.36 16.57 21.09
N ARG A 55 21.37 16.13 22.37
CA ARG A 55 21.79 14.77 22.75
C ARG A 55 20.91 13.72 22.07
N PHE A 56 19.59 13.86 22.10
CA PHE A 56 18.67 12.96 21.42
C PHE A 56 19.00 12.84 19.93
N LEU A 57 19.23 13.95 19.22
CA LEU A 57 19.60 13.90 17.81
C LEU A 57 20.94 13.19 17.60
N ILE A 58 21.98 13.62 18.30
CA ILE A 58 23.34 13.11 18.15
C ILE A 58 23.44 11.62 18.50
N GLU A 59 22.82 11.16 19.59
CA GLU A 59 22.85 9.76 20.03
C GLU A 59 22.25 8.77 19.02
N ASN A 60 21.33 9.23 18.17
CA ASN A 60 20.67 8.40 17.15
C ASN A 60 21.28 8.58 15.76
N MET A 61 22.04 9.64 15.54
CA MET A 61 22.65 10.02 14.25
C MET A 61 23.51 8.93 13.57
N PRO A 62 24.26 8.06 14.28
CA PRO A 62 25.05 7.01 13.63
C PRO A 62 24.23 6.02 12.78
N TYR A 63 22.92 5.97 12.98
CA TYR A 63 22.01 5.10 12.25
C TYR A 63 21.32 5.79 11.07
N HIS A 64 21.58 7.08 10.86
CA HIS A 64 20.95 7.92 9.84
C HIS A 64 21.94 8.31 8.75
N TYR A 65 21.55 8.11 7.49
CA TYR A 65 22.39 8.34 6.32
C TYR A 65 21.56 8.62 5.06
N GLY A 66 22.13 9.34 4.11
CA GLY A 66 21.61 9.47 2.75
C GLY A 66 22.29 8.53 1.76
N TYR A 67 21.71 8.37 0.57
CA TYR A 67 22.39 7.77 -0.58
C TYR A 67 22.82 8.83 -1.58
N GLU A 68 24.03 8.69 -2.12
CA GLU A 68 24.54 9.57 -3.19
C GLU A 68 24.90 8.77 -4.45
N SER A 69 24.45 9.23 -5.61
CA SER A 69 24.70 8.61 -6.92
C SER A 69 24.22 9.49 -8.07
N TRP A 70 25.06 9.71 -9.09
CA TRP A 70 24.73 10.51 -10.27
C TRP A 70 23.54 9.95 -11.08
N GLN A 71 23.30 8.64 -11.01
CA GLN A 71 22.13 8.00 -11.62
C GLN A 71 20.84 8.48 -10.97
N GLN A 72 20.82 8.68 -9.64
CA GLN A 72 19.66 9.19 -8.93
C GLN A 72 19.30 10.60 -9.39
N ASP A 73 20.31 11.47 -9.54
CA ASP A 73 20.10 12.83 -10.03
C ASP A 73 19.57 12.85 -11.46
N THR A 74 20.04 11.93 -12.31
CA THR A 74 19.52 11.77 -13.66
C THR A 74 18.04 11.37 -13.65
N ILE A 75 17.65 10.40 -12.82
CA ILE A 75 16.25 9.95 -12.71
C ILE A 75 15.37 11.06 -12.11
N LYS A 76 15.84 11.77 -11.09
CA LYS A 76 15.15 12.95 -10.52
C LYS A 76 14.91 14.02 -11.56
N GLN A 77 15.85 14.25 -12.46
CA GLN A 77 15.66 15.21 -13.56
C GLN A 77 14.61 14.73 -14.56
N ILE A 78 14.60 13.44 -14.91
CA ILE A 78 13.58 12.84 -15.78
C ILE A 78 12.18 13.04 -15.17
N LEU A 79 12.02 12.75 -13.88
CA LEU A 79 10.77 12.98 -13.16
C LEU A 79 10.37 14.46 -13.17
N ALA A 80 11.31 15.37 -12.88
CA ALA A 80 11.05 16.81 -12.88
C ALA A 80 10.63 17.33 -14.25
N ASP A 81 11.23 16.83 -15.33
CA ASP A 81 10.88 17.23 -16.69
C ASP A 81 9.53 16.65 -17.15
N ALA A 82 9.16 15.46 -16.68
CA ALA A 82 7.82 14.90 -16.90
C ALA A 82 6.75 15.71 -16.14
N VAL A 83 7.02 16.10 -14.90
CA VAL A 83 6.17 16.97 -14.07
C VAL A 83 5.94 18.33 -14.75
N LYS A 84 7.01 18.97 -15.24
CA LYS A 84 6.92 20.25 -15.99
C LYS A 84 6.04 20.13 -17.23
N ARG A 85 6.12 19.00 -17.94
CA ARG A 85 5.28 18.69 -19.11
C ARG A 85 3.83 18.35 -18.74
N LYS A 86 3.55 18.06 -17.46
CA LYS A 86 2.26 17.57 -16.96
C LYS A 86 1.75 16.34 -17.72
N SER A 87 2.68 15.45 -18.09
CA SER A 87 2.36 14.19 -18.75
C SER A 87 1.76 13.23 -17.73
N VAL A 88 0.42 13.16 -17.62
CA VAL A 88 -0.26 12.32 -16.62
C VAL A 88 -1.40 11.47 -17.20
N TYR A 89 -1.56 10.27 -16.65
CA TYR A 89 -2.81 9.52 -16.65
C TYR A 89 -3.67 9.97 -15.46
N GLY A 90 -4.99 9.97 -15.63
CA GLY A 90 -5.90 10.45 -14.59
C GLY A 90 -5.71 11.93 -14.33
N ASN A 91 -5.68 12.28 -13.05
CA ASN A 91 -5.36 13.61 -12.57
C ASN A 91 -3.91 13.71 -12.06
N ASP A 92 -3.28 12.57 -11.76
CA ASP A 92 -2.11 12.52 -10.90
C ASP A 92 -1.07 11.43 -11.23
N LEU A 93 -1.33 10.44 -12.09
CA LEU A 93 -0.35 9.37 -12.36
C LEU A 93 0.64 9.80 -13.45
N LEU A 94 1.89 10.07 -13.09
CA LEU A 94 2.92 10.59 -13.99
C LEU A 94 3.36 9.56 -15.03
N ILE A 95 3.42 10.00 -16.28
CA ILE A 95 3.87 9.21 -17.43
C ILE A 95 5.32 9.50 -17.72
N ILE A 96 6.11 8.44 -17.85
CA ILE A 96 7.51 8.49 -18.24
C ILE A 96 7.69 7.91 -19.64
N ASP A 97 8.45 8.59 -20.48
CA ASP A 97 8.74 8.13 -21.84
C ASP A 97 9.44 6.76 -21.80
N LYS A 98 8.98 5.82 -22.62
CA LYS A 98 9.47 4.43 -22.65
C LYS A 98 11.00 4.30 -22.71
N LYS A 99 11.68 5.17 -23.47
CA LYS A 99 13.15 5.21 -23.56
C LYS A 99 13.85 5.39 -22.20
N HIS A 100 13.21 6.09 -21.25
CA HIS A 100 13.74 6.29 -19.92
C HIS A 100 13.46 5.06 -19.03
N LEU A 101 12.28 4.46 -19.17
CA LEU A 101 11.94 3.22 -18.47
C LEU A 101 12.88 2.07 -18.87
N ASP A 102 13.09 1.86 -20.16
CA ASP A 102 13.97 0.81 -20.69
C ASP A 102 15.41 0.95 -20.19
N ARG A 103 15.87 2.19 -19.91
CA ARG A 103 17.23 2.48 -19.45
C ARG A 103 17.40 2.45 -17.93
N TRP A 104 16.38 2.88 -17.18
CA TRP A 104 16.55 3.23 -15.76
C TRP A 104 15.65 2.47 -14.78
N SER A 105 14.64 1.72 -15.25
CA SER A 105 13.72 0.98 -14.37
C SER A 105 14.41 -0.12 -13.55
N SER A 106 15.54 -0.66 -14.03
CA SER A 106 16.34 -1.67 -13.33
C SER A 106 17.32 -1.09 -12.29
N TYR A 107 17.47 0.24 -12.24
CA TYR A 107 18.32 0.89 -11.25
C TYR A 107 17.76 0.69 -9.83
N SER A 108 18.67 0.48 -8.87
CA SER A 108 18.33 0.46 -7.46
C SER A 108 19.28 1.34 -6.66
N HIS A 109 18.71 2.18 -5.80
CA HIS A 109 19.47 3.08 -4.93
C HIS A 109 20.37 2.35 -3.92
N TYR A 110 20.14 1.06 -3.65
CA TYR A 110 21.01 0.26 -2.80
C TYR A 110 22.44 0.12 -3.32
N TYR A 111 22.70 0.44 -4.60
CA TYR A 111 24.05 0.51 -5.17
C TYR A 111 24.77 1.84 -4.90
N GLY A 112 24.08 2.85 -4.37
CA GLY A 112 24.68 4.13 -3.99
C GLY A 112 25.52 4.03 -2.73
N GLU A 113 26.47 4.94 -2.58
CA GLU A 113 27.26 5.07 -1.35
C GLU A 113 26.39 5.63 -0.22
N LYS A 114 26.59 5.13 1.01
CA LYS A 114 25.94 5.66 2.21
C LYS A 114 26.74 6.80 2.78
N ILE A 115 26.13 7.97 2.88
CA ILE A 115 26.72 9.15 3.51
C ILE A 115 26.06 9.35 4.88
N TYR A 116 26.78 9.02 5.94
CA TYR A 116 26.29 9.10 7.31
C TYR A 116 26.25 10.53 7.80
N ASP A 117 25.12 10.94 8.38
CA ASP A 117 24.90 12.32 8.83
C ASP A 117 25.94 12.75 9.86
N SER A 118 26.30 11.86 10.80
CA SER A 118 27.30 12.12 11.85
C SER A 118 28.66 12.53 11.31
N LYS A 119 28.97 12.16 10.07
CA LYS A 119 30.27 12.43 9.43
C LYS A 119 30.28 13.72 8.60
N ILE A 120 29.12 14.33 8.31
CA ILE A 120 29.03 15.48 7.39
C ILE A 120 28.18 16.65 7.90
N ILE A 121 27.34 16.45 8.92
CA ILE A 121 26.43 17.48 9.41
C ILE A 121 27.21 18.56 10.16
N THR A 122 26.85 19.82 9.95
CA THR A 122 27.51 20.96 10.62
C THR A 122 26.78 21.36 11.89
N ALA A 123 27.49 22.02 12.79
CA ALA A 123 26.93 22.58 14.02
C ALA A 123 25.84 23.60 13.70
N ASP A 124 26.10 24.48 12.71
CA ASP A 124 25.19 25.55 12.32
C ASP A 124 23.85 24.97 11.79
N TYR A 125 23.89 23.86 11.05
CA TYR A 125 22.68 23.14 10.60
C TYR A 125 21.85 22.64 11.78
N LEU A 126 22.50 21.95 12.73
CA LEU A 126 21.81 21.34 13.88
C LEU A 126 21.24 22.41 14.80
N ILE A 127 22.00 23.47 15.07
CA ILE A 127 21.57 24.61 15.89
C ILE A 127 20.34 25.28 15.24
N GLU A 128 20.39 25.57 13.94
CA GLU A 128 19.23 26.16 13.24
C GLU A 128 18.01 25.23 13.30
N ASN A 129 18.18 23.92 13.08
CA ASN A 129 17.08 22.97 13.18
C ASN A 129 16.47 22.92 14.59
N ILE A 130 17.30 22.84 15.63
CA ILE A 130 16.85 22.80 17.03
C ILE A 130 16.12 24.09 17.37
N ASP A 131 16.70 25.24 17.07
CA ASP A 131 16.09 26.54 17.39
C ASP A 131 14.73 26.74 16.70
N LEU A 132 14.65 26.44 15.39
CA LEU A 132 13.38 26.52 14.66
C LEU A 132 12.34 25.52 15.19
N SER A 133 12.77 24.32 15.58
CA SER A 133 11.86 23.32 16.18
C SER A 133 11.32 23.79 17.52
N PHE A 134 12.17 24.36 18.38
CA PHE A 134 11.77 24.91 19.66
C PHE A 134 10.86 26.13 19.50
N GLU A 135 11.13 27.00 18.52
CA GLU A 135 10.25 28.14 18.23
C GLU A 135 8.82 27.65 17.99
N VAL A 136 8.62 26.75 17.03
CA VAL A 136 7.25 26.29 16.69
C VAL A 136 6.64 25.40 17.77
N TRP A 137 7.45 24.68 18.54
CA TRP A 137 6.97 23.87 19.66
C TRP A 137 6.47 24.74 20.82
N LYS A 138 7.22 25.79 21.21
CA LYS A 138 6.88 26.64 22.36
C LYS A 138 5.89 27.77 22.02
N LYS A 139 5.91 28.26 20.78
CA LYS A 139 5.08 29.40 20.35
C LYS A 139 3.60 29.05 20.20
N TYR A 140 3.28 27.88 19.65
CA TYR A 140 1.90 27.58 19.24
C TYR A 140 1.10 26.85 20.33
N PRO A 141 -0.16 27.26 20.56
CA PRO A 141 -0.95 26.80 21.71
C PRO A 141 -1.31 25.31 21.66
N TRP A 142 -1.44 24.74 20.45
CA TRP A 142 -1.76 23.31 20.28
C TRP A 142 -0.66 22.36 20.78
N ASN A 143 0.54 22.87 21.03
CA ASN A 143 1.66 22.11 21.57
C ASN A 143 1.84 22.22 23.09
N LYS A 144 0.99 22.98 23.79
CA LYS A 144 1.13 23.23 25.24
C LYS A 144 1.23 21.96 26.09
N HIS A 145 0.60 20.88 25.63
CA HIS A 145 0.57 19.58 26.32
C HIS A 145 1.40 18.50 25.63
N LEU A 146 2.14 18.85 24.56
CA LEU A 146 3.04 17.91 23.89
C LEU A 146 4.26 17.69 24.77
N SER A 147 4.51 16.43 25.15
CA SER A 147 5.67 16.05 25.96
C SER A 147 6.99 16.30 25.20
N PHE A 148 8.09 16.43 25.93
CA PHE A 148 9.42 16.52 25.34
C PHE A 148 9.75 15.30 24.46
N ASP A 149 9.43 14.09 24.92
CA ASP A 149 9.64 12.86 24.15
C ASP A 149 8.86 12.85 22.84
N ASP A 150 7.59 13.30 22.87
CA ASP A 150 6.79 13.43 21.65
C ASP A 150 7.33 14.55 20.74
N PHE A 151 7.81 15.67 21.30
CA PHE A 151 8.49 16.69 20.51
C PHE A 151 9.72 16.13 19.77
N CYS A 152 10.55 15.33 20.47
CA CYS A 152 11.74 14.70 19.93
C CYS A 152 11.46 13.75 18.76
N GLU A 153 10.33 13.05 18.75
CA GLU A 153 9.97 12.11 17.68
C GLU A 153 9.13 12.74 16.56
N PHE A 154 8.22 13.66 16.89
CA PHE A 154 7.20 14.14 15.96
C PHE A 154 7.51 15.50 15.32
N ILE A 155 8.38 16.34 15.90
CA ILE A 155 8.66 17.71 15.42
C ILE A 155 10.15 17.95 15.20
N LEU A 156 10.99 17.61 16.18
CA LEU A 156 12.44 17.87 16.20
C LEU A 156 13.24 17.26 15.03
N PRO A 157 12.94 16.03 14.53
CA PRO A 157 13.83 15.37 13.58
C PRO A 157 14.02 16.18 12.30
N TYR A 158 15.29 16.40 11.94
CA TYR A 158 15.68 17.09 10.70
C TYR A 158 15.60 16.18 9.46
N ARG A 159 15.36 14.90 9.67
CA ARG A 159 15.36 13.84 8.65
C ARG A 159 14.18 12.90 8.89
N ILE A 160 13.68 12.31 7.81
CA ILE A 160 12.61 11.32 7.79
C ILE A 160 13.18 9.92 7.71
N ALA A 161 14.09 9.66 6.76
CA ALA A 161 14.73 8.36 6.58
C ALA A 161 16.07 8.52 5.83
N ASN A 162 16.16 8.08 4.57
CA ASN A 162 17.44 7.97 3.84
C ASN A 162 17.63 9.00 2.71
N GLU A 163 16.96 10.15 2.80
CA GLU A 163 17.06 11.24 1.84
C GLU A 163 18.43 11.97 1.87
N PRO A 164 18.77 12.82 0.89
CA PRO A 164 19.88 13.76 1.03
C PRO A 164 19.57 14.82 2.11
N LEU A 165 20.59 15.24 2.87
CA LEU A 165 20.44 16.37 3.81
C LEU A 165 20.09 17.65 3.05
N SER A 166 19.15 18.43 3.59
CA SER A 166 18.80 19.75 3.04
C SER A 166 18.29 20.69 4.13
N ASN A 167 18.41 22.00 3.92
CA ASN A 167 17.89 23.05 4.82
C ASN A 167 16.39 23.28 4.61
N TRP A 168 15.59 22.22 4.69
CA TRP A 168 14.18 22.26 4.31
C TRP A 168 13.31 22.99 5.33
N ARG A 169 13.61 22.92 6.63
CA ARG A 169 12.69 23.36 7.71
C ARG A 169 12.29 24.82 7.56
N LYS A 170 13.26 25.70 7.40
CA LYS A 170 13.03 27.14 7.24
C LYS A 170 12.21 27.44 5.99
N LYS A 171 12.59 26.85 4.85
CA LYS A 171 11.88 27.01 3.57
C LYS A 171 10.41 26.59 3.65
N TYR A 172 10.13 25.45 4.29
CA TYR A 172 8.76 24.99 4.49
C TYR A 172 8.01 25.88 5.49
N TYR A 173 8.64 26.33 6.59
CA TYR A 173 8.02 27.23 7.56
C TYR A 173 7.59 28.55 6.92
N GLU A 174 8.49 29.21 6.17
CA GLU A 174 8.23 30.49 5.49
C GLU A 174 7.07 30.38 4.48
N HIS A 175 6.87 29.20 3.88
CA HIS A 175 5.80 28.96 2.92
C HIS A 175 4.46 28.57 3.55
N TYR A 176 4.46 27.72 4.59
CA TYR A 176 3.24 27.18 5.17
C TYR A 176 2.72 27.98 6.36
N MET A 177 3.59 28.57 7.17
CA MET A 177 3.17 29.27 8.39
C MET A 177 2.25 30.46 8.10
N PRO A 178 2.56 31.37 7.16
CA PRO A 178 1.66 32.49 6.86
C PRO A 178 0.28 32.05 6.39
N LYS A 179 0.20 30.91 5.68
CA LYS A 179 -1.06 30.33 5.20
C LYS A 179 -1.85 29.71 6.35
N LEU A 180 -1.18 28.97 7.24
CA LEU A 180 -1.79 28.44 8.45
C LEU A 180 -2.33 29.57 9.32
N ASP A 181 -1.53 30.60 9.55
CA ASP A 181 -1.92 31.78 10.33
C ASP A 181 -3.14 32.48 9.75
N SER A 182 -3.28 32.52 8.42
CA SER A 182 -4.45 33.09 7.77
C SER A 182 -5.71 32.22 7.92
N LEU A 183 -5.54 30.90 7.92
CA LEU A 183 -6.65 29.94 7.93
C LEU A 183 -7.12 29.52 9.33
N TYR A 184 -6.25 29.59 10.34
CA TYR A 184 -6.51 29.01 11.65
C TYR A 184 -5.89 29.82 12.79
N LYS A 185 -6.70 30.15 13.80
CA LYS A 185 -6.30 30.87 15.03
C LYS A 185 -6.68 30.13 16.32
N GLY A 186 -7.09 28.86 16.21
CA GLY A 186 -7.50 28.05 17.35
C GLY A 186 -6.33 27.40 18.08
N THR A 187 -6.65 26.42 18.93
CA THR A 187 -5.69 25.72 19.81
C THR A 187 -5.67 24.21 19.60
N ASP A 188 -6.43 23.69 18.64
CA ASP A 188 -6.56 22.28 18.34
C ASP A 188 -5.60 21.87 17.21
N VAL A 189 -4.76 20.87 17.50
CA VAL A 189 -3.73 20.39 16.57
C VAL A 189 -4.31 19.70 15.33
N ILE A 190 -5.48 19.06 15.45
CA ILE A 190 -6.12 18.38 14.31
C ILE A 190 -6.68 19.41 13.35
N ASP A 191 -7.28 20.49 13.87
CA ASP A 191 -7.77 21.58 13.03
C ASP A 191 -6.61 22.35 12.37
N ALA A 192 -5.51 22.58 13.08
CA ALA A 192 -4.29 23.16 12.51
C ALA A 192 -3.73 22.28 11.39
N CYS A 193 -3.67 20.95 11.59
CA CYS A 193 -3.29 19.99 10.57
C CYS A 193 -4.24 20.01 9.39
N SER A 194 -5.55 20.05 9.62
CA SER A 194 -6.56 20.16 8.57
C SER A 194 -6.37 21.43 7.74
N ALA A 195 -6.07 22.57 8.36
CA ALA A 195 -5.81 23.82 7.65
C ALA A 195 -4.57 23.74 6.74
N VAL A 196 -3.45 23.20 7.22
CA VAL A 196 -2.25 22.98 6.36
C VAL A 196 -2.55 21.96 5.28
N ASN A 197 -3.31 20.90 5.59
CA ASN A 197 -3.70 19.88 4.61
C ASN A 197 -4.54 20.48 3.46
N GLN A 198 -5.42 21.43 3.75
CA GLN A 198 -6.17 22.17 2.71
C GLN A 198 -5.26 22.98 1.79
N VAL A 199 -4.14 23.50 2.30
CA VAL A 199 -3.11 24.15 1.46
C VAL A 199 -2.40 23.11 0.61
N LEU A 200 -1.95 22.02 1.21
CA LEU A 200 -1.26 20.93 0.50
C LEU A 200 -2.11 20.33 -0.61
N LYS A 201 -3.42 20.13 -0.41
CA LYS A 201 -4.34 19.64 -1.45
C LYS A 201 -4.40 20.53 -2.69
N LYS A 202 -4.16 21.84 -2.54
CA LYS A 202 -4.08 22.80 -3.67
C LYS A 202 -2.72 22.75 -4.35
N GLU A 203 -1.70 22.22 -3.68
CA GLU A 203 -0.34 22.03 -4.17
C GLU A 203 -0.21 20.57 -4.65
N TRP A 204 -0.67 20.33 -5.87
CA TRP A 204 -0.64 19.07 -6.63
C TRP A 204 0.50 18.08 -6.27
N PHE A 205 0.23 16.79 -6.45
CA PHE A 205 1.23 15.72 -6.33
C PHE A 205 1.03 14.72 -7.46
N TYR A 206 2.14 14.25 -8.04
CA TYR A 206 2.12 13.25 -9.10
C TYR A 206 2.68 11.90 -8.64
N TYR A 207 1.89 10.84 -8.84
CA TYR A 207 2.28 9.48 -8.50
C TYR A 207 3.19 8.87 -9.56
N ASN A 208 4.27 8.22 -9.13
CA ASN A 208 5.14 7.40 -9.97
C ASN A 208 5.77 6.26 -9.16
N THR A 209 5.75 5.05 -9.70
CA THR A 209 6.31 3.84 -9.08
C THR A 209 7.35 3.15 -9.98
N ASP A 210 7.82 3.84 -11.02
CA ASP A 210 8.66 3.23 -12.07
C ASP A 210 10.13 3.07 -11.64
N PHE A 211 10.55 3.77 -10.59
CA PHE A 211 11.95 3.86 -10.17
C PHE A 211 12.15 3.53 -8.69
N SER A 212 13.22 2.79 -8.38
CA SER A 212 13.64 2.48 -7.02
C SER A 212 14.63 3.54 -6.49
N LEU A 213 14.10 4.67 -6.00
CA LEU A 213 14.88 5.77 -5.41
C LEU A 213 14.88 5.74 -3.87
N PRO A 214 15.90 6.32 -3.21
CA PRO A 214 15.81 6.58 -1.76
C PRO A 214 14.71 7.62 -1.50
N HIS A 215 14.42 7.92 -0.24
CA HIS A 215 13.55 9.05 0.10
C HIS A 215 14.03 10.31 -0.61
N LEU A 216 13.09 11.09 -1.13
CA LEU A 216 13.42 12.29 -1.88
C LEU A 216 13.66 13.46 -0.92
N GLY A 217 14.73 14.22 -1.16
CA GLY A 217 15.10 15.35 -0.30
C GLY A 217 14.03 16.44 -0.25
N GLY A 218 13.88 17.09 0.90
CA GLY A 218 12.81 18.07 1.15
C GLY A 218 12.77 19.21 0.13
N ASP A 219 13.93 19.69 -0.33
CA ASP A 219 14.03 20.73 -1.37
C ASP A 219 13.49 20.30 -2.74
N TYR A 220 13.77 19.05 -3.12
CA TYR A 220 13.27 18.49 -4.38
C TYR A 220 11.76 18.26 -4.30
N LEU A 221 11.27 17.70 -3.19
CA LEU A 221 9.85 17.48 -2.98
C LEU A 221 9.05 18.77 -2.85
N PHE A 222 9.65 19.85 -2.34
CA PHE A 222 9.00 21.16 -2.27
C PHE A 222 8.64 21.70 -3.66
N THR A 223 9.50 21.44 -4.65
CA THR A 223 9.35 21.99 -6.00
C THR A 223 8.66 21.04 -6.97
N THR A 224 8.93 19.73 -6.85
CA THR A 224 8.60 18.75 -7.89
C THR A 224 7.41 17.85 -7.52
N ARG A 225 7.11 17.66 -6.22
CA ARG A 225 5.94 16.93 -5.71
C ARG A 225 5.62 15.62 -6.48
N VAL A 226 6.60 14.73 -6.56
CA VAL A 226 6.49 13.48 -7.31
C VAL A 226 7.03 12.32 -6.48
N GLY A 227 6.44 11.14 -6.66
CA GLY A 227 6.88 9.90 -6.05
C GLY A 227 5.71 8.97 -5.80
N TYR A 228 5.78 8.09 -4.82
CA TYR A 228 4.67 7.19 -4.46
C TYR A 228 4.17 7.47 -3.04
N CYS A 229 3.53 6.49 -2.39
CA CYS A 229 2.92 6.68 -1.06
C CYS A 229 3.89 7.27 -0.03
N ARG A 230 5.15 6.83 -0.06
CA ARG A 230 6.22 7.29 0.81
C ARG A 230 6.53 8.78 0.62
N ASP A 231 6.80 9.21 -0.62
CA ASP A 231 7.21 10.58 -0.89
C ASP A 231 6.05 11.58 -0.69
N ALA A 232 4.81 11.12 -0.86
CA ALA A 232 3.63 11.87 -0.44
C ALA A 232 3.60 12.06 1.09
N CYS A 233 3.89 11.01 1.87
CA CYS A 233 4.00 11.14 3.32
C CYS A 233 5.13 12.09 3.73
N ASP A 234 6.25 12.09 3.00
CA ASP A 234 7.38 12.98 3.25
C ASP A 234 7.01 14.44 3.05
N VAL A 235 6.29 14.78 1.96
CA VAL A 235 5.78 16.14 1.68
C VAL A 235 4.97 16.68 2.86
N ALA A 236 3.99 15.90 3.32
CA ALA A 236 3.15 16.29 4.44
C ALA A 236 3.97 16.39 5.73
N THR A 237 4.92 15.48 5.96
CA THR A 237 5.78 15.49 7.14
C THR A 237 6.62 16.77 7.21
N TYR A 238 7.28 17.16 6.12
CA TYR A 238 8.05 18.41 6.08
C TYR A 238 7.18 19.64 6.34
N ALA A 239 6.01 19.72 5.70
CA ALA A 239 5.10 20.87 5.85
C ALA A 239 4.53 21.00 7.26
N MET A 240 4.15 19.88 7.87
CA MET A 240 3.52 19.87 9.19
C MET A 240 4.56 20.08 10.30
N ARG A 241 5.72 19.41 10.22
CA ARG A 241 6.83 19.61 11.18
C ARG A 241 7.36 21.03 11.18
N SER A 242 7.45 21.67 10.00
CA SER A 242 7.98 23.03 9.90
C SER A 242 7.12 24.06 10.64
N VAL A 243 5.82 23.82 10.80
CA VAL A 243 4.89 24.71 11.53
C VAL A 243 4.49 24.17 12.91
N GLY A 244 5.23 23.19 13.43
CA GLY A 244 5.04 22.65 14.77
C GLY A 244 3.80 21.76 14.93
N ILE A 245 3.37 21.06 13.88
CA ILE A 245 2.33 20.04 13.98
C ILE A 245 3.01 18.66 14.17
N PRO A 246 2.74 17.94 15.27
CA PRO A 246 3.35 16.64 15.56
C PRO A 246 2.84 15.54 14.62
N ILE A 247 3.70 15.11 13.69
CA ILE A 247 3.38 14.18 12.61
C ILE A 247 4.47 13.11 12.45
N THR A 248 4.05 11.94 11.98
CA THR A 248 4.95 10.88 11.50
C THR A 248 4.22 9.97 10.49
N THR A 249 4.85 8.86 10.13
CA THR A 249 4.37 7.89 9.16
C THR A 249 4.14 6.53 9.83
N ASP A 250 2.97 5.96 9.58
CA ASP A 250 2.62 4.58 9.92
C ASP A 250 2.53 3.73 8.64
N TYR A 251 2.75 2.43 8.74
CA TYR A 251 2.74 1.48 7.62
C TYR A 251 2.42 0.05 8.07
N TYR A 252 2.14 -0.83 7.12
CA TYR A 252 2.18 -2.29 7.33
C TYR A 252 3.30 -2.90 6.49
N ILE A 253 3.93 -3.96 7.00
CA ILE A 253 4.99 -4.69 6.27
C ILE A 253 4.43 -5.27 4.96
N TYR A 254 3.24 -5.87 5.04
CA TYR A 254 2.55 -6.45 3.91
C TYR A 254 1.04 -6.47 4.16
N SER A 255 0.26 -6.05 3.17
CA SER A 255 -1.20 -6.05 3.28
C SER A 255 -1.74 -7.47 3.22
N PRO A 256 -2.63 -7.87 4.15
CA PRO A 256 -3.36 -9.13 4.07
C PRO A 256 -4.31 -9.20 2.85
N ASP A 257 -4.73 -8.05 2.31
CA ASP A 257 -5.71 -7.98 1.24
C ASP A 257 -5.11 -7.54 -0.10
N LEU A 258 -4.31 -6.46 -0.10
CA LEU A 258 -3.84 -5.77 -1.31
C LEU A 258 -2.48 -6.25 -1.79
N ARG A 259 -1.86 -7.22 -1.10
CA ARG A 259 -0.63 -7.91 -1.52
C ARG A 259 0.56 -6.99 -1.78
N THR A 260 0.62 -5.86 -1.09
CA THR A 260 1.68 -4.85 -1.23
C THR A 260 1.97 -4.16 0.10
N TRP A 261 3.07 -3.42 0.17
CA TRP A 261 3.42 -2.51 1.26
C TRP A 261 2.73 -1.15 1.08
N HIS A 262 2.42 -0.45 2.17
CA HIS A 262 1.89 0.91 2.11
C HIS A 262 2.13 1.67 3.41
N CYS A 263 2.28 2.99 3.30
CA CYS A 263 2.42 3.91 4.41
C CYS A 263 1.45 5.10 4.30
N TRP A 264 1.18 5.78 5.41
CA TRP A 264 0.29 6.93 5.51
C TRP A 264 0.74 7.84 6.65
N ASN A 265 0.38 9.12 6.60
CA ASN A 265 0.68 10.03 7.69
C ASN A 265 -0.26 9.82 8.88
N VAL A 266 0.24 10.13 10.07
CA VAL A 266 -0.55 10.25 11.28
C VAL A 266 -0.21 11.53 12.03
N VAL A 267 -1.22 12.27 12.47
CA VAL A 267 -1.06 13.43 13.35
C VAL A 267 -1.40 13.03 14.79
N ARG A 268 -0.53 13.40 15.73
CA ARG A 268 -0.75 13.15 17.17
C ARG A 268 -1.62 14.25 17.77
N ASP A 269 -2.68 13.86 18.47
CA ASP A 269 -3.51 14.80 19.24
C ASP A 269 -3.04 14.98 20.68
N THR A 270 -3.73 15.88 21.40
CA THR A 270 -3.47 16.19 22.81
C THR A 270 -3.84 15.06 23.78
N THR A 271 -4.60 14.04 23.33
CA THR A 271 -4.90 12.83 24.11
C THR A 271 -3.81 11.76 23.98
N GLY A 272 -2.88 11.97 23.06
CA GLY A 272 -1.84 11.01 22.69
C GLY A 272 -2.29 9.97 21.68
N ARG A 273 -3.47 10.14 21.05
CA ARG A 273 -3.92 9.31 19.93
C ARG A 273 -3.38 9.86 18.62
N CYS A 274 -3.15 8.98 17.65
CA CYS A 274 -2.70 9.36 16.33
C CYS A 274 -3.80 9.11 15.28
N TYR A 275 -4.11 10.12 14.46
CA TYR A 275 -5.18 10.04 13.46
C TYR A 275 -4.58 9.91 12.07
N PRO A 276 -4.93 8.85 11.32
CA PRO A 276 -4.41 8.62 9.98
C PRO A 276 -5.05 9.58 8.98
N PHE A 277 -4.25 10.00 8.00
CA PHE A 277 -4.76 10.69 6.83
C PHE A 277 -3.81 10.51 5.65
N TRP A 278 -4.38 10.62 4.45
CA TRP A 278 -3.66 10.73 3.21
C TRP A 278 -3.86 12.11 2.61
N TYR A 279 -2.84 12.97 2.63
CA TYR A 279 -3.03 14.40 2.38
C TYR A 279 -3.65 14.72 1.01
N THR A 280 -3.41 13.91 -0.03
CA THR A 280 -3.96 14.19 -1.37
C THR A 280 -5.44 13.83 -1.51
N LYS A 281 -6.03 13.12 -0.54
CA LYS A 281 -7.41 12.59 -0.64
C LYS A 281 -8.24 12.94 0.59
N ASP A 282 -7.68 12.76 1.77
CA ASP A 282 -8.45 12.72 3.01
C ASP A 282 -8.53 14.09 3.70
N GLU A 283 -9.62 14.30 4.42
CA GLU A 283 -9.69 15.35 5.43
C GLU A 283 -9.08 14.84 6.74
N VAL A 284 -8.50 15.75 7.51
CA VAL A 284 -7.91 15.40 8.81
C VAL A 284 -8.95 15.66 9.89
N VAL A 285 -9.58 14.60 10.40
CA VAL A 285 -10.68 14.68 11.36
C VAL A 285 -10.61 13.55 12.39
N ARG A 286 -10.98 13.83 13.64
CA ARG A 286 -10.96 12.83 14.72
C ARG A 286 -11.95 11.68 14.55
N SER A 287 -12.99 11.87 13.74
CA SER A 287 -13.97 10.81 13.44
C SER A 287 -13.37 9.67 12.62
N VAL A 288 -12.25 9.89 11.94
CA VAL A 288 -11.54 8.89 11.14
C VAL A 288 -10.35 8.37 11.94
N THR A 289 -10.53 7.23 12.59
CA THR A 289 -9.46 6.56 13.36
C THR A 289 -8.77 5.45 12.58
N ASN A 290 -9.30 5.09 11.41
CA ASN A 290 -8.80 4.04 10.52
C ASN A 290 -9.29 4.36 9.09
N ASP A 291 -8.50 4.00 8.08
CA ASP A 291 -8.79 4.19 6.65
C ASP A 291 -9.55 3.00 6.02
N GLY A 292 -9.99 2.04 6.85
CA GLY A 292 -10.72 0.84 6.42
C GLY A 292 -9.84 -0.24 5.80
N ARG A 293 -8.56 0.02 5.53
CA ARG A 293 -7.63 -1.01 5.05
C ARG A 293 -7.25 -1.92 6.20
N ARG A 294 -7.34 -3.22 5.95
CA ARG A 294 -6.86 -4.25 6.87
C ARG A 294 -5.34 -4.27 6.84
N LYS A 295 -4.72 -4.21 8.02
CA LYS A 295 -3.27 -4.00 8.20
C LYS A 295 -2.58 -5.27 8.69
N GLY A 296 -3.28 -6.10 9.45
CA GLY A 296 -2.70 -7.22 10.21
C GLY A 296 -1.89 -6.71 11.40
N LYS A 297 -0.82 -5.96 11.10
CA LYS A 297 0.05 -5.24 12.02
C LYS A 297 0.39 -3.87 11.44
N ALA A 298 0.35 -2.84 12.28
CA ALA A 298 0.75 -1.48 11.92
C ALA A 298 2.01 -1.06 12.70
N TYR A 299 2.95 -0.46 11.99
CA TYR A 299 4.23 0.00 12.50
C TYR A 299 4.41 1.48 12.22
N ARG A 300 5.15 2.17 13.08
CA ARG A 300 5.48 3.58 12.99
C ARG A 300 6.97 3.76 12.89
N ASP A 301 7.41 4.61 11.97
CA ASP A 301 8.81 5.05 11.92
C ASP A 301 9.08 6.08 13.02
N CYS A 302 10.22 5.92 13.68
CA CYS A 302 10.73 6.79 14.74
C CYS A 302 12.14 7.24 14.40
N TYR A 303 12.49 8.47 14.76
CA TYR A 303 13.87 8.94 14.61
C TYR A 303 14.75 8.36 15.72
N GLY A 304 14.21 8.26 16.93
CA GLY A 304 14.90 7.73 18.09
C GLY A 304 14.83 6.22 18.19
N MET A 305 15.87 5.62 18.76
CA MET A 305 15.87 4.21 19.11
C MET A 305 14.83 3.93 20.21
N GLN A 306 13.83 3.11 19.88
CA GLN A 306 12.73 2.75 20.75
C GLN A 306 13.15 1.75 21.84
N SER A 307 12.65 1.95 23.06
CA SER A 307 12.82 1.02 24.18
C SER A 307 11.92 -0.22 24.10
N GLY A 308 11.16 -0.36 23.01
CA GLY A 308 10.15 -1.40 22.81
C GLY A 308 10.71 -2.80 22.60
N ARG A 309 9.81 -3.73 22.26
CA ARG A 309 10.08 -5.18 22.22
C ARG A 309 11.19 -5.61 21.25
N PHE A 310 11.54 -4.81 20.25
CA PHE A 310 12.60 -5.14 19.28
C PHE A 310 14.01 -4.85 19.81
N LYS A 311 14.16 -3.94 20.80
CA LYS A 311 15.47 -3.56 21.35
C LYS A 311 16.26 -4.75 21.90
N LYS A 312 15.57 -5.69 22.55
CA LYS A 312 16.19 -6.93 23.08
C LYS A 312 16.67 -7.91 22.01
N TRP A 313 16.28 -7.71 20.75
CA TRP A 313 16.60 -8.58 19.62
C TRP A 313 17.54 -7.93 18.60
N ALA A 314 17.92 -6.67 18.81
CA ALA A 314 18.71 -5.88 17.87
C ALA A 314 19.98 -6.59 17.36
N THR A 315 20.66 -7.31 18.25
CA THR A 315 21.94 -7.99 17.99
C THR A 315 21.81 -9.50 17.76
N ASP A 316 20.59 -10.06 17.83
CA ASP A 316 20.37 -11.50 17.68
C ASP A 316 20.17 -11.86 16.19
N ASN A 317 21.20 -12.41 15.55
CA ASN A 317 21.14 -12.76 14.13
C ASN A 317 20.17 -13.92 13.81
N ASP A 318 19.63 -14.61 14.81
CA ASP A 318 18.53 -15.59 14.62
C ASP A 318 17.18 -14.90 14.35
N VAL A 319 17.08 -13.59 14.61
CA VAL A 319 15.87 -12.78 14.39
C VAL A 319 15.85 -12.17 12.99
N LEU A 320 14.71 -12.28 12.32
CA LEU A 320 14.54 -11.71 10.97
C LEU A 320 14.82 -10.20 10.97
N PRO A 321 15.48 -9.66 9.92
CA PRO A 321 16.02 -8.30 9.90
C PRO A 321 15.07 -7.19 10.36
N PHE A 322 13.80 -7.22 9.91
CA PHE A 322 12.81 -6.21 10.29
C PHE A 322 12.63 -6.11 11.82
N PHE A 323 12.54 -7.25 12.51
CA PHE A 323 12.27 -7.29 13.95
C PHE A 323 13.51 -7.01 14.82
N ARG A 324 14.65 -6.71 14.19
CA ARG A 324 15.85 -6.16 14.83
C ARG A 324 15.90 -4.64 14.72
N ASN A 325 15.06 -4.04 13.89
CA ASN A 325 15.00 -2.60 13.72
C ASN A 325 14.47 -1.95 15.02
N CYS A 326 15.31 -1.14 15.66
CA CYS A 326 14.94 -0.46 16.90
C CYS A 326 14.34 0.93 16.66
N PHE A 327 14.20 1.37 15.41
CA PHE A 327 13.63 2.66 15.02
C PHE A 327 12.16 2.54 14.60
N VAL A 328 11.51 1.44 14.97
CA VAL A 328 10.11 1.19 14.64
C VAL A 328 9.31 0.85 15.89
N LYS A 329 8.06 1.31 15.94
CA LYS A 329 7.12 1.05 17.02
C LYS A 329 5.89 0.32 16.49
N ASP A 330 5.46 -0.74 17.19
CA ASP A 330 4.16 -1.35 16.93
C ASP A 330 3.06 -0.42 17.45
N VAL A 331 2.18 -0.01 16.55
CA VAL A 331 1.08 0.94 16.79
C VAL A 331 -0.27 0.32 16.39
N THR A 332 -0.35 -1.00 16.31
CA THR A 332 -1.57 -1.70 15.90
C THR A 332 -2.75 -1.38 16.83
N ASP A 333 -2.48 -1.15 18.11
CA ASP A 333 -3.46 -0.74 19.12
C ASP A 333 -4.13 0.60 18.82
N ASN A 334 -3.45 1.51 18.13
CA ASN A 334 -4.03 2.79 17.70
C ASN A 334 -5.21 2.59 16.73
N TYR A 335 -5.27 1.45 16.04
CA TYR A 335 -6.28 1.09 15.04
C TYR A 335 -7.30 0.06 15.51
N SER A 336 -6.84 -1.02 16.15
CA SER A 336 -7.69 -2.17 16.51
C SER A 336 -7.84 -2.38 18.02
N GLY A 337 -7.27 -1.49 18.84
CA GLY A 337 -7.27 -1.58 20.29
C GLY A 337 -6.24 -2.59 20.82
N SER A 338 -5.93 -2.48 22.11
CA SER A 338 -4.99 -3.39 22.77
C SER A 338 -5.63 -4.76 23.00
N ASN A 339 -4.91 -5.81 22.63
CA ASN A 339 -5.31 -7.20 22.87
C ASN A 339 -4.07 -8.10 22.88
N GLN A 340 -4.27 -9.37 23.20
CA GLN A 340 -3.20 -10.36 23.25
C GLN A 340 -3.74 -11.73 22.85
N ILE A 341 -2.96 -12.47 22.08
CA ILE A 341 -3.22 -13.88 21.80
C ILE A 341 -2.03 -14.73 22.25
N THR A 342 -2.32 -15.92 22.76
CA THR A 342 -1.30 -16.90 23.16
C THR A 342 -1.47 -18.15 22.31
N LEU A 343 -0.39 -18.54 21.63
CA LEU A 343 -0.38 -19.68 20.72
C LEU A 343 0.59 -20.75 21.23
N PRO A 344 0.17 -22.03 21.29
CA PRO A 344 1.07 -23.12 21.64
C PRO A 344 2.10 -23.32 20.53
N ILE A 345 3.38 -23.43 20.91
CA ILE A 345 4.47 -23.76 19.99
C ILE A 345 5.62 -24.46 20.71
N THR A 346 5.96 -25.64 20.21
CA THR A 346 7.07 -26.47 20.67
C THR A 346 7.87 -26.91 19.45
N VAL A 347 8.97 -26.20 19.18
CA VAL A 347 9.94 -26.56 18.15
C VAL A 347 11.33 -26.60 18.79
N SER A 348 12.02 -27.73 18.68
CA SER A 348 13.37 -27.88 19.20
C SER A 348 14.34 -26.90 18.51
N GLY A 349 15.22 -26.27 19.29
CA GLY A 349 16.23 -25.34 18.77
C GLY A 349 15.71 -23.96 18.35
N CYS A 350 14.39 -23.71 18.38
CA CYS A 350 13.82 -22.43 17.98
C CYS A 350 13.55 -21.53 19.18
N LYS A 351 14.07 -20.31 19.15
CA LYS A 351 13.86 -19.28 20.19
C LYS A 351 12.63 -18.42 19.95
N TYR A 352 12.21 -18.29 18.69
CA TYR A 352 11.23 -17.30 18.23
C TYR A 352 10.13 -17.94 17.38
N ALA A 353 8.93 -17.42 17.54
CA ALA A 353 7.78 -17.69 16.71
C ALA A 353 7.37 -16.41 15.99
N TYR A 354 6.76 -16.54 14.81
CA TYR A 354 6.34 -15.41 14.00
C TYR A 354 4.87 -15.56 13.58
N LEU A 355 4.16 -14.44 13.44
CA LEU A 355 2.85 -14.44 12.78
C LEU A 355 3.05 -14.10 11.31
N GLY A 356 2.52 -14.94 10.43
CA GLY A 356 2.55 -14.76 8.99
C GLY A 356 1.21 -14.31 8.42
N VAL A 357 1.24 -13.44 7.41
CA VAL A 357 0.10 -13.20 6.49
C VAL A 357 0.41 -13.79 5.12
N PHE A 358 -0.61 -14.14 4.34
CA PHE A 358 -0.42 -14.79 3.05
C PHE A 358 0.30 -13.89 2.04
N LYS A 359 1.29 -14.45 1.33
CA LYS A 359 2.04 -13.79 0.26
C LYS A 359 2.36 -14.79 -0.84
N ASN A 360 1.51 -14.88 -1.87
CA ASN A 360 1.75 -15.63 -3.11
C ASN A 360 2.25 -17.08 -2.90
N GLY A 361 1.50 -17.89 -2.15
CA GLY A 361 1.87 -19.27 -1.84
C GLY A 361 2.88 -19.41 -0.70
N SER A 362 3.37 -18.30 -0.16
CA SER A 362 4.21 -18.24 1.05
C SER A 362 3.52 -17.43 2.16
N TRP A 363 4.24 -17.19 3.25
CA TRP A 363 3.75 -16.42 4.39
C TRP A 363 4.79 -15.37 4.78
N GLU A 364 4.39 -14.09 4.79
CA GLU A 364 5.22 -12.96 5.18
C GLU A 364 5.13 -12.75 6.69
N PRO A 365 6.25 -12.85 7.44
CA PRO A 365 6.27 -12.56 8.87
C PRO A 365 5.92 -11.10 9.13
N VAL A 366 4.83 -10.86 9.87
CA VAL A 366 4.39 -9.52 10.26
C VAL A 366 4.48 -9.27 11.75
N ASP A 367 4.69 -10.31 12.57
CA ASP A 367 4.99 -10.15 13.99
C ASP A 367 5.95 -11.24 14.51
N ILE A 368 6.56 -11.02 15.67
CA ILE A 368 7.47 -11.92 16.36
C ILE A 368 7.15 -12.02 17.86
N ALA A 369 7.35 -13.21 18.42
CA ALA A 369 7.31 -13.47 19.85
C ALA A 369 8.43 -14.43 20.27
N GLN A 370 8.92 -14.26 21.50
CA GLN A 370 9.84 -15.23 22.10
C GLN A 370 9.05 -16.43 22.60
N ILE A 371 9.54 -17.64 22.28
CA ILE A 371 8.95 -18.89 22.77
C ILE A 371 9.36 -19.06 24.24
N LYS A 372 8.37 -19.18 25.12
CA LYS A 372 8.58 -19.43 26.56
C LYS A 372 7.63 -20.53 27.02
N LYS A 373 8.17 -21.59 27.64
CA LYS A 373 7.40 -22.72 28.18
C LYS A 373 6.39 -23.28 27.16
N GLY A 374 6.81 -23.47 25.91
CA GLY A 374 5.98 -24.04 24.85
C GLY A 374 4.90 -23.10 24.28
N HIS A 375 5.00 -21.79 24.53
CA HIS A 375 4.00 -20.80 24.07
C HIS A 375 4.68 -19.55 23.50
N ALA A 376 4.00 -18.94 22.54
CA ALA A 376 4.32 -17.64 21.96
C ALA A 376 3.16 -16.67 22.20
N VAL A 377 3.50 -15.44 22.58
CA VAL A 377 2.54 -14.42 23.00
C VAL A 377 2.68 -13.21 22.09
N PHE A 378 1.62 -12.90 21.35
CA PHE A 378 1.57 -11.77 20.43
C PHE A 378 0.61 -10.69 20.95
N GLN A 379 1.01 -9.43 20.78
CA GLN A 379 0.28 -8.26 21.28
C GLN A 379 -0.36 -7.50 20.12
N ASN A 380 -1.48 -6.83 20.39
CA ASN A 380 -2.15 -5.88 19.50
C ASN A 380 -2.39 -6.47 18.11
N ILE A 381 -3.17 -7.54 18.01
CA ILE A 381 -3.47 -8.21 16.75
C ILE A 381 -4.74 -7.62 16.16
N GLU A 382 -4.73 -7.30 14.86
CA GLU A 382 -5.95 -6.90 14.17
C GLU A 382 -6.88 -8.12 14.01
N PRO A 383 -8.14 -8.04 14.50
CA PRO A 383 -9.11 -9.11 14.35
C PRO A 383 -9.51 -9.41 12.91
N ASP A 384 -10.16 -10.55 12.71
CA ASP A 384 -10.73 -11.03 11.46
C ASP A 384 -9.70 -11.39 10.37
N ILE A 385 -8.39 -11.17 10.59
CA ILE A 385 -7.28 -11.49 9.68
C ILE A 385 -6.88 -12.97 9.75
N VAL A 386 -6.64 -13.57 8.59
CA VAL A 386 -6.03 -14.90 8.50
C VAL A 386 -4.54 -14.78 8.78
N PHE A 387 -4.11 -15.34 9.90
CA PHE A 387 -2.72 -15.52 10.26
C PHE A 387 -2.31 -16.99 10.20
N LEU A 388 -1.01 -17.24 10.11
CA LEU A 388 -0.42 -18.56 10.33
C LEU A 388 0.77 -18.45 11.29
N LEU A 389 0.90 -19.40 12.22
CA LEU A 389 2.03 -19.45 13.14
C LEU A 389 3.26 -20.06 12.45
N LEU A 390 4.35 -19.31 12.44
CA LEU A 390 5.60 -19.62 11.73
C LEU A 390 6.77 -19.77 12.70
N TYR A 391 7.81 -20.45 12.23
CA TYR A 391 9.14 -20.47 12.86
C TYR A 391 10.23 -20.42 11.78
N VAL A 392 11.46 -20.12 12.19
CA VAL A 392 12.62 -20.14 11.30
C VAL A 392 13.48 -21.36 11.63
N ASN A 393 13.80 -22.15 10.61
CA ASN A 393 14.70 -23.29 10.71
C ASN A 393 15.72 -23.24 9.56
N ASN A 394 17.02 -23.19 9.91
CA ASN A 394 18.12 -23.06 8.96
C ASN A 394 17.91 -21.91 7.96
N GLY A 395 17.49 -20.75 8.46
CA GLY A 395 17.21 -19.55 7.65
C GLY A 395 15.91 -19.59 6.85
N ASN A 396 15.18 -20.72 6.83
CA ASN A 396 13.93 -20.87 6.09
C ASN A 396 12.72 -20.68 7.00
N ILE A 397 11.74 -19.92 6.52
CA ILE A 397 10.44 -19.77 7.17
C ILE A 397 9.63 -21.06 6.97
N LYS A 398 9.11 -21.62 8.07
CA LYS A 398 8.31 -22.85 8.11
C LYS A 398 7.00 -22.61 8.84
N THR A 399 5.96 -23.34 8.42
CA THR A 399 4.64 -23.34 9.07
C THR A 399 4.65 -24.26 10.29
N TYR A 400 4.00 -23.85 11.38
CA TYR A 400 3.93 -24.64 12.62
C TYR A 400 2.53 -25.20 12.94
N ASP A 401 1.48 -24.45 12.63
CA ASP A 401 0.10 -24.83 12.95
C ASP A 401 -0.82 -24.42 11.79
N TYR A 402 -2.09 -24.76 11.89
CA TYR A 402 -3.12 -24.38 10.93
C TYR A 402 -3.34 -22.86 10.91
N PRO A 403 -3.67 -22.28 9.74
CA PRO A 403 -4.13 -20.91 9.63
C PRO A 403 -5.30 -20.66 10.58
N PHE A 404 -5.39 -19.44 11.10
CA PHE A 404 -6.43 -19.08 12.05
C PHE A 404 -6.85 -17.62 11.89
N VAL A 405 -8.02 -17.31 12.43
CA VAL A 405 -8.55 -15.95 12.60
C VAL A 405 -8.84 -15.70 14.07
N TYR A 406 -8.54 -14.50 14.56
CA TYR A 406 -8.96 -14.02 15.87
C TYR A 406 -10.17 -13.09 15.72
N ASP A 407 -11.31 -13.42 16.34
CA ASP A 407 -12.58 -12.67 16.19
C ASP A 407 -12.87 -11.66 17.31
N LYS A 408 -11.86 -11.37 18.16
CA LYS A 408 -11.92 -10.63 19.44
C LYS A 408 -12.34 -11.44 20.67
N GLN A 409 -12.88 -12.64 20.51
CA GLN A 409 -13.25 -13.51 21.63
C GLN A 409 -12.45 -14.80 21.64
N ARG A 410 -12.21 -15.38 20.47
CA ARG A 410 -11.61 -16.69 20.29
C ARG A 410 -10.74 -16.76 19.04
N ILE A 411 -9.95 -17.82 18.98
CA ILE A 411 -9.17 -18.20 17.82
C ILE A 411 -9.94 -19.30 17.06
N ILE A 412 -10.23 -19.05 15.79
CA ILE A 412 -10.92 -19.97 14.88
C ILE A 412 -9.87 -20.51 13.92
N TYR A 413 -9.63 -21.82 13.94
CA TYR A 413 -8.66 -22.47 13.07
C TYR A 413 -9.30 -23.01 11.80
N PHE A 414 -8.60 -22.89 10.68
CA PHE A 414 -8.92 -23.56 9.43
C PHE A 414 -8.25 -24.94 9.38
N LYS A 415 -8.84 -25.92 10.08
CA LYS A 415 -8.35 -27.29 10.13
C LYS A 415 -9.04 -28.13 9.06
N PRO A 416 -8.31 -28.70 8.08
CA PRO A 416 -8.90 -29.57 7.09
C PRO A 416 -9.40 -30.88 7.73
N ASP A 417 -10.69 -31.16 7.60
CA ASP A 417 -11.25 -32.50 7.83
C ASP A 417 -11.25 -33.25 6.51
N THR A 418 -10.36 -34.24 6.37
CA THR A 418 -10.25 -35.04 5.14
C THR A 418 -11.27 -36.18 5.07
N LEU A 419 -11.95 -36.49 6.19
CA LEU A 419 -13.02 -37.48 6.25
C LEU A 419 -14.36 -36.88 5.82
N GLN A 420 -14.56 -35.58 6.07
CA GLN A 420 -15.72 -34.82 5.60
C GLN A 420 -15.35 -33.96 4.39
N GLN A 421 -15.91 -34.32 3.23
CA GLN A 421 -15.63 -33.61 1.98
C GLN A 421 -16.88 -32.89 1.47
N GLU A 422 -16.67 -31.74 0.85
CA GLU A 422 -17.70 -30.98 0.15
C GLU A 422 -17.25 -30.62 -1.27
N ILE A 423 -18.21 -30.31 -2.15
CA ILE A 423 -17.92 -29.85 -3.51
C ILE A 423 -17.84 -28.32 -3.51
N ALA A 424 -16.65 -27.80 -3.80
CA ALA A 424 -16.41 -26.37 -3.95
C ALA A 424 -16.63 -25.93 -5.39
N CYS A 425 -17.53 -24.98 -5.62
CA CYS A 425 -17.67 -24.26 -6.89
C CYS A 425 -16.84 -22.99 -6.86
N LEU A 426 -15.75 -22.95 -7.65
CA LEU A 426 -14.82 -21.83 -7.70
C LEU A 426 -15.05 -21.01 -8.96
N LYS A 427 -15.16 -19.69 -8.80
CA LYS A 427 -15.47 -18.75 -9.91
C LYS A 427 -14.36 -17.74 -10.16
N ARG A 428 -13.49 -17.54 -9.18
CA ARG A 428 -12.41 -16.56 -9.24
C ARG A 428 -11.18 -17.05 -8.46
N LYS A 429 -10.01 -16.55 -8.83
CA LYS A 429 -8.76 -16.71 -8.06
C LYS A 429 -8.46 -15.54 -7.12
N TYR A 430 -9.17 -14.43 -7.28
CA TYR A 430 -9.01 -13.20 -6.50
C TYR A 430 -10.38 -12.57 -6.16
N PRO A 431 -10.55 -11.91 -5.00
CA PRO A 431 -11.82 -11.32 -4.59
C PRO A 431 -12.41 -10.35 -5.60
N PHE A 432 -13.74 -10.34 -5.68
CA PHE A 432 -14.47 -9.41 -6.53
C PHE A 432 -14.79 -8.13 -5.74
N GLN A 433 -13.82 -7.20 -5.71
CA GLN A 433 -13.96 -5.98 -4.90
C GLN A 433 -14.93 -4.97 -5.53
N GLU A 434 -15.48 -4.08 -4.71
CA GLU A 434 -16.49 -3.10 -5.12
C GLU A 434 -16.06 -2.21 -6.30
N TYR A 435 -14.78 -1.78 -6.33
CA TYR A 435 -14.29 -0.96 -7.43
C TYR A 435 -14.29 -1.71 -8.78
N LEU A 436 -14.08 -3.03 -8.77
CA LEU A 436 -14.16 -3.85 -9.97
C LEU A 436 -15.59 -3.95 -10.46
N PHE A 437 -16.54 -4.16 -9.55
CA PHE A 437 -17.96 -4.14 -9.89
C PHE A 437 -18.35 -2.81 -10.56
N LYS A 438 -17.83 -1.69 -10.05
CA LYS A 438 -18.00 -0.36 -10.68
C LYS A 438 -17.38 -0.32 -12.08
N TYR A 439 -16.13 -0.76 -12.27
CA TYR A 439 -15.47 -0.73 -13.58
C TYR A 439 -16.18 -1.61 -14.61
N LEU A 440 -16.67 -2.77 -14.19
CA LEU A 440 -17.38 -3.73 -15.03
C LEU A 440 -18.71 -3.17 -15.57
N ASN A 441 -19.35 -2.26 -14.82
CA ASN A 441 -20.73 -1.86 -15.07
C ASN A 441 -20.94 -0.37 -15.41
N ARG A 442 -20.12 0.55 -14.87
CA ARG A 442 -20.37 2.01 -14.89
C ARG A 442 -20.55 2.64 -16.28
N ASN A 443 -19.95 2.06 -17.30
CA ASN A 443 -19.97 2.55 -18.68
C ASN A 443 -20.56 1.49 -19.65
N THR A 444 -21.23 0.49 -19.08
CA THR A 444 -21.82 -0.62 -19.83
C THR A 444 -23.34 -0.59 -19.73
N ILE A 445 -23.90 -0.33 -18.55
CA ILE A 445 -25.35 -0.27 -18.38
C ILE A 445 -25.92 0.94 -19.11
N GLY A 446 -26.90 0.70 -19.99
CA GLY A 446 -27.47 1.68 -20.91
C GLY A 446 -26.84 1.69 -22.30
N ALA A 447 -25.68 1.04 -22.51
CA ALA A 447 -25.05 0.95 -23.81
C ALA A 447 -25.93 0.17 -24.80
N THR A 448 -25.79 0.47 -26.08
CA THR A 448 -26.52 -0.24 -27.15
C THR A 448 -25.59 -0.73 -28.24
N ILE A 449 -25.98 -1.85 -28.85
CA ILE A 449 -25.37 -2.36 -30.08
C ILE A 449 -26.42 -2.28 -31.17
N GLU A 450 -26.06 -1.62 -32.27
CA GLU A 450 -26.95 -1.43 -33.42
C GLU A 450 -26.28 -1.89 -34.71
N GLY A 451 -27.05 -2.48 -35.62
CA GLY A 451 -26.59 -2.93 -36.94
C GLY A 451 -27.07 -2.01 -38.06
N SER A 452 -26.22 -1.80 -39.07
CA SER A 452 -26.59 -1.04 -40.27
C SER A 452 -25.82 -1.53 -41.52
N ASN A 453 -26.20 -1.02 -42.69
CA ASN A 453 -25.49 -1.24 -43.96
C ASN A 453 -24.80 0.04 -44.49
N SER A 454 -24.78 1.11 -43.70
CA SER A 454 -24.05 2.34 -43.98
C SER A 454 -23.48 2.92 -42.68
N PRO A 455 -22.21 3.39 -42.68
CA PRO A 455 -21.53 3.79 -41.44
C PRO A 455 -22.10 5.07 -40.82
N VAL A 456 -22.91 5.84 -41.55
CA VAL A 456 -23.51 7.11 -41.15
C VAL A 456 -25.04 7.10 -41.21
N SER A 457 -25.66 5.94 -41.43
CA SER A 457 -27.12 5.82 -41.59
C SER A 457 -27.87 6.30 -40.35
N ALA A 458 -28.93 7.07 -40.54
CA ALA A 458 -29.91 7.34 -39.51
C ALA A 458 -30.78 6.10 -39.21
N GLN A 459 -30.97 5.23 -40.21
CA GLN A 459 -31.68 3.97 -40.03
C GLN A 459 -30.70 2.90 -39.53
N LYS A 460 -30.79 2.61 -38.23
CA LYS A 460 -30.05 1.57 -37.53
C LYS A 460 -31.03 0.61 -36.86
N HIS A 461 -30.65 -0.65 -36.77
CA HIS A 461 -31.44 -1.69 -36.11
C HIS A 461 -30.84 -1.99 -34.74
N LEU A 462 -31.62 -1.80 -33.67
CA LEU A 462 -31.18 -2.15 -32.33
C LEU A 462 -31.05 -3.66 -32.20
N LEU A 463 -29.84 -4.13 -31.97
CA LEU A 463 -29.51 -5.54 -31.78
C LEU A 463 -29.52 -5.92 -30.30
N TYR A 464 -29.00 -5.04 -29.44
CA TYR A 464 -28.92 -5.30 -28.01
C TYR A 464 -28.86 -4.01 -27.19
N ARG A 465 -29.41 -4.06 -25.97
CA ARG A 465 -29.27 -3.02 -24.95
C ARG A 465 -28.86 -3.66 -23.63
N PHE A 466 -27.85 -3.09 -22.99
CA PHE A 466 -27.43 -3.51 -21.65
C PHE A 466 -28.35 -2.87 -20.61
N THR A 467 -29.20 -3.67 -19.97
CA THR A 467 -30.19 -3.18 -19.00
C THR A 467 -29.91 -3.62 -17.57
N ASP A 468 -28.97 -4.53 -17.37
CA ASP A 468 -28.69 -5.15 -16.08
C ASP A 468 -27.20 -5.43 -15.92
N THR A 469 -26.79 -5.49 -14.66
CA THR A 469 -25.42 -5.65 -14.19
C THR A 469 -24.77 -6.95 -14.69
N LEU A 470 -23.50 -6.85 -15.06
CA LEU A 470 -22.65 -7.97 -15.40
C LEU A 470 -22.09 -8.58 -14.12
N LEU A 471 -22.13 -9.91 -14.03
CA LEU A 471 -21.54 -10.70 -12.94
C LEU A 471 -20.25 -11.43 -13.37
N THR A 472 -19.90 -11.35 -14.65
CA THR A 472 -18.70 -11.92 -15.24
C THR A 472 -18.06 -10.90 -16.19
N ASN A 473 -16.77 -11.07 -16.46
CA ASN A 473 -16.04 -10.30 -17.47
C ASN A 473 -16.42 -10.67 -18.92
N ARG A 474 -17.36 -11.59 -19.13
CA ARG A 474 -17.67 -12.13 -20.47
C ARG A 474 -19.17 -12.12 -20.69
N LYS A 475 -19.66 -11.28 -21.60
CA LYS A 475 -21.06 -11.26 -22.02
C LYS A 475 -21.19 -11.74 -23.46
N ILE A 476 -21.77 -12.94 -23.63
CA ILE A 476 -22.20 -13.44 -24.93
C ILE A 476 -23.63 -12.97 -25.21
N ILE A 477 -23.80 -12.32 -26.36
CA ILE A 477 -25.05 -11.74 -26.82
C ILE A 477 -25.50 -12.52 -28.04
N SER A 478 -26.64 -13.21 -27.95
CA SER A 478 -27.26 -13.91 -29.09
C SER A 478 -28.09 -12.95 -29.93
N ILE A 479 -27.85 -12.93 -31.24
CA ILE A 479 -28.59 -12.12 -32.20
C ILE A 479 -29.65 -13.01 -32.87
N ASN A 480 -30.89 -12.85 -32.41
CA ASN A 480 -32.02 -13.67 -32.86
C ASN A 480 -32.81 -13.04 -34.02
N GLN A 481 -32.48 -11.80 -34.39
CA GLN A 481 -33.16 -11.08 -35.47
C GLN A 481 -32.55 -11.45 -36.83
N PRO A 482 -33.36 -11.84 -37.83
CA PRO A 482 -32.85 -12.12 -39.17
C PRO A 482 -32.38 -10.81 -39.83
N GLY A 483 -31.14 -10.79 -40.32
CA GLY A 483 -30.59 -9.61 -40.98
C GLY A 483 -29.11 -9.76 -41.34
N LYS A 484 -28.67 -9.01 -42.35
CA LYS A 484 -27.25 -8.85 -42.69
C LYS A 484 -26.86 -7.39 -42.47
N PHE A 485 -25.76 -7.21 -41.75
CA PHE A 485 -25.22 -5.89 -41.42
C PHE A 485 -23.78 -5.80 -41.89
N ARG A 486 -23.40 -4.67 -42.48
CA ARG A 486 -22.00 -4.38 -42.81
C ARG A 486 -21.31 -3.66 -41.66
N TYR A 487 -22.04 -2.84 -40.91
CA TYR A 487 -21.50 -2.08 -39.79
C TYR A 487 -22.22 -2.41 -38.50
N LEU A 488 -21.47 -2.45 -37.40
CA LEU A 488 -22.01 -2.45 -36.04
C LEU A 488 -21.61 -1.18 -35.32
N HIS A 489 -22.53 -0.65 -34.52
CA HIS A 489 -22.35 0.57 -33.73
C HIS A 489 -22.52 0.21 -32.27
N LEU A 490 -21.43 0.29 -31.49
CA LEU A 490 -21.49 0.25 -30.03
C LEU A 490 -21.61 1.69 -29.53
N ASN A 491 -22.78 2.05 -29.02
CA ASN A 491 -23.05 3.36 -28.46
C ASN A 491 -22.87 3.30 -26.94
N SER A 492 -22.16 4.30 -26.41
CA SER A 492 -22.09 4.52 -24.96
C SER A 492 -23.47 4.81 -24.36
N PRO A 493 -23.65 4.57 -23.05
CA PRO A 493 -24.80 5.11 -22.34
C PRO A 493 -24.79 6.64 -22.38
N LEU A 494 -25.98 7.26 -22.24
CA LEU A 494 -26.12 8.71 -22.16
C LEU A 494 -25.25 9.29 -21.05
N ASP A 495 -24.47 10.33 -21.37
CA ASP A 495 -23.56 11.03 -20.46
C ASP A 495 -22.44 10.14 -19.89
N HIS A 496 -22.14 9.04 -20.59
CA HIS A 496 -21.07 8.12 -20.27
C HIS A 496 -20.10 7.96 -21.44
N ARG A 497 -18.92 7.44 -21.12
CA ARG A 497 -17.88 7.09 -22.09
C ARG A 497 -18.09 5.69 -22.63
N VAL A 498 -17.51 5.41 -23.78
CA VAL A 498 -17.30 4.01 -24.18
C VAL A 498 -16.11 3.49 -23.38
N GLU A 499 -16.27 2.37 -22.68
CA GLU A 499 -15.19 1.66 -21.99
C GLU A 499 -15.33 0.16 -22.27
N LEU A 500 -14.33 -0.43 -22.93
CA LEU A 500 -14.40 -1.80 -23.43
C LEU A 500 -13.01 -2.44 -23.52
N ALA A 501 -12.89 -3.70 -23.11
CA ALA A 501 -11.68 -4.48 -23.28
C ALA A 501 -11.66 -5.20 -24.63
N GLU A 502 -12.69 -5.98 -24.97
CA GLU A 502 -12.72 -6.76 -26.22
C GLU A 502 -14.11 -6.83 -26.85
N PHE A 503 -14.14 -6.89 -28.19
CA PHE A 503 -15.34 -7.02 -29.00
C PHE A 503 -15.13 -8.05 -30.13
N THR A 504 -15.81 -9.19 -30.05
CA THR A 504 -15.70 -10.25 -31.07
C THR A 504 -17.07 -10.60 -31.64
N ILE A 505 -17.12 -10.92 -32.94
CA ILE A 505 -18.35 -11.27 -33.65
C ILE A 505 -18.23 -12.70 -34.16
N TYR A 506 -19.30 -13.49 -34.04
CA TYR A 506 -19.36 -14.86 -34.54
C TYR A 506 -20.50 -15.07 -35.55
N ARG A 507 -20.22 -15.86 -36.59
CA ARG A 507 -21.22 -16.30 -37.59
C ARG A 507 -22.03 -17.51 -37.15
N ASP A 508 -21.56 -18.21 -36.14
CA ASP A 508 -22.15 -19.44 -35.62
C ASP A 508 -22.59 -19.28 -34.15
N THR A 509 -23.47 -20.15 -33.70
CA THR A 509 -23.91 -20.19 -32.30
C THR A 509 -22.93 -20.93 -31.39
N SER A 510 -21.97 -21.67 -31.95
CA SER A 510 -20.92 -22.39 -31.21
C SER A 510 -19.67 -21.57 -30.90
N GLU A 511 -19.61 -20.29 -31.30
CA GLU A 511 -18.48 -19.39 -30.99
C GLU A 511 -17.15 -19.85 -31.64
N THR A 512 -17.20 -20.53 -32.79
CA THR A 512 -16.00 -21.08 -33.47
C THR A 512 -15.61 -20.31 -34.73
N GLN A 513 -16.53 -19.57 -35.35
CA GLN A 513 -16.31 -18.87 -36.61
C GLN A 513 -16.38 -17.36 -36.40
N THR A 514 -15.22 -16.75 -36.10
CA THR A 514 -15.12 -15.30 -35.93
C THR A 514 -15.30 -14.56 -37.26
N VAL A 515 -15.90 -13.37 -37.19
CA VAL A 515 -15.97 -12.42 -38.31
C VAL A 515 -14.84 -11.41 -38.13
N PRO A 516 -13.91 -11.31 -39.09
CA PRO A 516 -12.92 -10.25 -39.09
C PRO A 516 -13.60 -8.89 -39.13
N ILE A 517 -13.18 -8.00 -38.23
CA ILE A 517 -13.68 -6.63 -38.15
C ILE A 517 -12.54 -5.64 -38.01
N GLN A 518 -12.81 -4.40 -38.39
CA GLN A 518 -11.93 -3.27 -38.15
C GLN A 518 -12.74 -2.07 -37.69
N LEU A 519 -12.09 -1.13 -37.02
CA LEU A 519 -12.71 0.16 -36.74
C LEU A 519 -12.89 0.94 -38.04
N TYR A 520 -14.12 1.42 -38.29
CA TYR A 520 -14.42 2.28 -39.43
C TYR A 520 -13.64 3.60 -39.37
N ARG A 521 -13.47 4.14 -38.15
CA ARG A 521 -12.65 5.33 -37.86
C ARG A 521 -11.98 5.17 -36.51
N ASN A 522 -10.83 5.82 -36.36
CA ASN A 522 -10.19 5.92 -35.06
C ASN A 522 -11.00 6.85 -34.15
N VAL A 523 -11.17 6.45 -32.90
CA VAL A 523 -11.75 7.29 -31.85
C VAL A 523 -10.63 7.61 -30.86
N GLU A 524 -10.52 8.87 -30.47
CA GLU A 524 -9.50 9.30 -29.53
C GLU A 524 -9.74 8.65 -28.17
N GLY A 525 -8.72 7.94 -27.68
CA GLY A 525 -8.68 7.41 -26.33
C GLY A 525 -8.54 8.55 -25.32
N LEU A 526 -8.93 8.26 -24.08
CA LEU A 526 -8.84 9.21 -22.97
C LEU A 526 -7.41 9.75 -22.79
N TYR A 527 -6.40 8.93 -23.07
CA TYR A 527 -4.99 9.31 -23.03
C TYR A 527 -4.30 8.92 -24.34
N PRO A 528 -3.33 9.72 -24.82
CA PRO A 528 -2.65 9.52 -26.11
C PRO A 528 -1.58 8.41 -26.01
N THR A 529 -2.01 7.20 -25.67
CA THR A 529 -1.13 6.06 -25.39
C THR A 529 -1.72 4.78 -25.94
N ASP A 530 -0.88 3.80 -26.24
CA ASP A 530 -1.33 2.53 -26.82
C ASP A 530 -2.33 1.80 -25.91
N GLN A 531 -2.19 1.93 -24.58
CA GLN A 531 -3.07 1.28 -23.61
C GLN A 531 -4.54 1.73 -23.67
N TYR A 532 -4.80 2.96 -24.15
CA TYR A 532 -6.16 3.52 -24.26
C TYR A 532 -6.59 3.65 -25.72
N SER A 533 -5.86 3.03 -26.65
CA SER A 533 -6.17 3.07 -28.07
C SER A 533 -7.48 2.35 -28.36
N ALA A 534 -8.27 2.85 -29.31
CA ALA A 534 -9.47 2.14 -29.76
C ALA A 534 -9.13 0.75 -30.34
N LYS A 535 -7.89 0.53 -30.80
CA LYS A 535 -7.42 -0.78 -31.27
C LYS A 535 -7.41 -1.85 -30.18
N CYS A 536 -7.35 -1.47 -28.91
CA CYS A 536 -7.39 -2.42 -27.80
C CYS A 536 -8.64 -3.28 -27.79
N VAL A 537 -9.76 -2.79 -28.36
CA VAL A 537 -11.01 -3.58 -28.38
C VAL A 537 -10.98 -4.78 -29.34
N LEU A 538 -9.89 -4.94 -30.11
CA LEU A 538 -9.70 -5.93 -31.17
C LEU A 538 -8.33 -6.63 -31.07
N ASP A 539 -7.59 -6.47 -29.98
CA ASP A 539 -6.21 -6.97 -29.86
C ASP A 539 -6.13 -8.38 -29.27
N GLY A 540 -7.26 -8.92 -28.82
CA GLY A 540 -7.39 -10.26 -28.24
C GLY A 540 -6.90 -10.32 -26.79
N ASN A 541 -6.65 -9.18 -26.13
CA ASN A 541 -6.17 -9.12 -24.76
C ASN A 541 -7.25 -8.54 -23.82
N PRO A 542 -7.83 -9.34 -22.91
CA PRO A 542 -8.90 -8.88 -22.02
C PRO A 542 -8.44 -7.87 -20.95
N LEU A 543 -7.13 -7.62 -20.81
CA LEU A 543 -6.54 -6.68 -19.85
C LEU A 543 -6.20 -5.31 -20.46
N THR A 544 -6.10 -5.19 -21.78
CA THR A 544 -6.06 -3.90 -22.46
C THR A 544 -7.51 -3.41 -22.62
N PHE A 545 -7.71 -2.10 -22.63
CA PHE A 545 -9.06 -1.56 -22.79
C PHE A 545 -9.04 -0.18 -23.41
N PHE A 546 -10.00 0.07 -24.28
CA PHE A 546 -10.32 1.40 -24.75
C PHE A 546 -11.18 2.13 -23.71
N ARG A 547 -10.89 3.42 -23.52
CA ARG A 547 -11.83 4.36 -22.90
C ARG A 547 -11.85 5.63 -23.73
N SER A 548 -13.01 6.07 -24.20
CA SER A 548 -13.12 7.28 -25.01
C SER A 548 -12.75 8.54 -24.23
N LYS A 549 -12.23 9.55 -24.94
CA LYS A 549 -11.99 10.89 -24.39
C LYS A 549 -13.30 11.61 -24.09
N GLU A 550 -14.20 11.61 -25.07
CA GLU A 550 -15.52 12.24 -25.00
C GLU A 550 -16.59 11.24 -24.52
N ASP A 551 -17.67 11.80 -23.98
CA ASP A 551 -18.89 11.07 -23.62
C ASP A 551 -19.80 10.95 -24.86
N ASN A 552 -20.82 10.08 -24.81
CA ASN A 552 -21.81 9.91 -25.89
C ASN A 552 -21.20 9.50 -27.25
N VAL A 553 -20.07 8.80 -27.22
CA VAL A 553 -19.35 8.32 -28.41
C VAL A 553 -19.91 6.98 -28.90
N THR A 554 -19.82 6.77 -30.21
CA THR A 554 -20.09 5.49 -30.88
C THR A 554 -18.80 4.89 -31.45
N LEU A 555 -18.48 3.64 -31.07
CA LEU A 555 -17.51 2.84 -31.81
C LEU A 555 -18.22 2.16 -32.99
N THR A 556 -17.72 2.39 -34.21
CA THR A 556 -18.27 1.77 -35.42
C THR A 556 -17.29 0.74 -35.98
N PHE A 557 -17.75 -0.50 -36.10
CA PHE A 557 -17.00 -1.64 -36.63
C PHE A 557 -17.46 -1.93 -38.07
N ASP A 558 -16.54 -2.04 -39.01
CA ASP A 558 -16.79 -2.49 -40.39
C ASP A 558 -16.44 -3.97 -40.53
N LEU A 559 -17.43 -4.77 -40.94
CA LEU A 559 -17.28 -6.21 -41.20
C LEU A 559 -16.78 -6.48 -42.64
N GLY A 560 -16.51 -5.43 -43.43
CA GLY A 560 -16.05 -5.48 -44.81
C GLY A 560 -17.16 -5.79 -45.82
N LYS A 561 -18.14 -6.61 -45.45
CA LYS A 561 -19.34 -6.91 -46.24
C LYS A 561 -20.55 -7.15 -45.34
N ALA A 562 -21.75 -7.02 -45.91
CA ALA A 562 -22.99 -7.35 -45.23
C ALA A 562 -22.97 -8.83 -44.81
N THR A 563 -22.93 -9.05 -43.50
CA THR A 563 -22.70 -10.35 -42.88
C THR A 563 -23.84 -10.65 -41.91
N GLU A 564 -24.29 -11.91 -41.92
CA GLU A 564 -25.21 -12.40 -40.90
C GLU A 564 -24.42 -12.71 -39.62
N ILE A 565 -24.91 -12.20 -38.49
CA ILE A 565 -24.26 -12.31 -37.18
C ILE A 565 -25.14 -13.18 -36.29
N LYS A 566 -24.54 -14.12 -35.55
CA LYS A 566 -25.27 -14.98 -34.61
C LYS A 566 -24.95 -14.65 -33.17
N LYS A 567 -23.69 -14.34 -32.85
CA LYS A 567 -23.27 -13.97 -31.50
C LYS A 567 -22.28 -12.80 -31.51
N ILE A 568 -22.31 -12.03 -30.44
CA ILE A 568 -21.32 -11.00 -30.13
C ILE A 568 -20.77 -11.29 -28.73
N LEU A 569 -19.45 -11.33 -28.61
CA LEU A 569 -18.74 -11.34 -27.34
C LEU A 569 -18.35 -9.91 -26.98
N PHE A 570 -18.78 -9.51 -25.80
CA PHE A 570 -18.44 -8.23 -25.18
C PHE A 570 -17.68 -8.50 -23.88
N ILE A 571 -16.47 -7.97 -23.77
CA ILE A 571 -15.65 -8.02 -22.54
C ILE A 571 -15.47 -6.59 -22.04
N PRO A 572 -16.12 -6.18 -20.93
CA PRO A 572 -15.87 -4.88 -20.30
C PRO A 572 -14.44 -4.80 -19.72
N ARG A 573 -14.03 -3.61 -19.30
CA ARG A 573 -12.84 -3.46 -18.45
C ARG A 573 -12.95 -4.37 -17.22
N ASN A 574 -11.92 -5.17 -16.98
CA ASN A 574 -11.90 -6.19 -15.94
C ASN A 574 -10.46 -6.45 -15.43
N ASP A 575 -10.30 -7.44 -14.56
CA ASP A 575 -9.03 -7.87 -13.95
C ASP A 575 -8.58 -9.26 -14.36
N ASP A 576 -9.34 -9.95 -15.21
CA ASP A 576 -9.01 -11.28 -15.73
C ASP A 576 -8.76 -12.33 -14.62
N ASN A 577 -9.44 -12.17 -13.48
CA ASN A 577 -9.34 -13.06 -12.32
C ASN A 577 -10.52 -14.04 -12.19
N PHE A 578 -11.46 -14.02 -13.13
CA PHE A 578 -12.45 -15.09 -13.28
C PHE A 578 -11.77 -16.38 -13.74
N ILE A 579 -12.41 -17.52 -13.51
CA ILE A 579 -11.99 -18.76 -14.20
C ILE A 579 -12.23 -18.56 -15.69
N GLU A 580 -11.22 -18.87 -16.51
CA GLU A 580 -11.28 -18.80 -17.96
C GLU A 580 -11.15 -20.20 -18.57
N PRO A 581 -12.00 -20.58 -19.56
CA PRO A 581 -11.85 -21.83 -20.29
C PRO A 581 -10.47 -21.98 -20.92
N GLU A 582 -10.02 -23.22 -21.11
CA GLU A 582 -8.71 -23.60 -21.67
C GLU A 582 -7.50 -23.29 -20.77
N GLU A 583 -7.70 -22.55 -19.68
CA GLU A 583 -6.65 -22.26 -18.71
C GLU A 583 -6.52 -23.35 -17.65
N ARG A 584 -5.29 -23.55 -17.18
CA ARG A 584 -4.94 -24.58 -16.21
C ARG A 584 -4.85 -23.99 -14.82
N TYR A 585 -5.52 -24.63 -13.87
CA TYR A 585 -5.55 -24.22 -12.48
C TYR A 585 -5.11 -25.36 -11.57
N GLU A 586 -4.56 -25.01 -10.42
CA GLU A 586 -4.23 -25.95 -9.35
C GLU A 586 -4.78 -25.44 -8.02
N LEU A 587 -5.54 -26.27 -7.33
CA LEU A 587 -6.11 -25.93 -6.02
C LEU A 587 -5.24 -26.52 -4.92
N PHE A 588 -4.92 -25.70 -3.92
CA PHE A 588 -4.22 -26.12 -2.72
C PHE A 588 -5.10 -25.89 -1.48
N TYR A 589 -4.96 -26.74 -0.48
CA TYR A 589 -5.38 -26.42 0.90
C TYR A 589 -4.15 -26.37 1.81
N GLN A 590 -4.26 -25.62 2.90
CA GLN A 590 -3.19 -25.51 3.90
C GLN A 590 -3.38 -26.60 4.98
N ASN A 591 -2.35 -27.43 5.21
CA ASN A 591 -2.36 -28.54 6.17
C ASN A 591 -1.34 -28.39 7.32
N GLY A 592 -1.41 -27.27 8.04
CA GLY A 592 -0.57 -26.98 9.20
C GLY A 592 0.92 -27.04 8.90
N THR A 593 1.64 -27.94 9.58
CA THR A 593 3.08 -28.17 9.40
C THR A 593 3.48 -28.75 8.05
N GLU A 594 2.57 -29.45 7.36
CA GLU A 594 2.83 -30.02 6.04
C GLU A 594 2.79 -28.95 4.93
N GLY A 595 2.26 -27.76 5.23
CA GLY A 595 2.21 -26.64 4.29
C GLY A 595 1.06 -26.78 3.29
N TRP A 596 1.32 -26.41 2.04
CA TRP A 596 0.32 -26.47 0.97
C TRP A 596 0.25 -27.88 0.37
N ILE A 597 -0.93 -28.48 0.37
CA ILE A 597 -1.21 -29.77 -0.27
C ILE A 597 -2.08 -29.54 -1.49
N SER A 598 -1.64 -30.05 -2.64
CA SER A 598 -2.39 -29.97 -3.89
C SER A 598 -3.59 -30.91 -3.87
N LEU A 599 -4.73 -30.42 -4.35
CA LEU A 599 -5.95 -31.19 -4.66
C LEU A 599 -6.04 -31.53 -6.15
N GLY A 600 -4.96 -31.31 -6.89
CA GLY A 600 -4.84 -31.61 -8.31
C GLY A 600 -5.07 -30.41 -9.21
N GLN A 601 -4.79 -30.64 -10.50
CA GLN A 601 -4.90 -29.66 -11.56
C GLN A 601 -6.13 -29.91 -12.41
N GLN A 602 -6.78 -28.84 -12.86
CA GLN A 602 -7.87 -28.89 -13.82
C GLN A 602 -7.62 -27.89 -14.95
N VAL A 603 -7.98 -28.27 -16.17
CA VAL A 603 -8.15 -27.31 -17.26
C VAL A 603 -9.62 -26.94 -17.29
N ALA A 604 -9.93 -25.65 -17.15
CA ALA A 604 -11.30 -25.19 -17.12
C ALA A 604 -11.97 -25.40 -18.48
N THR A 605 -13.17 -25.96 -18.50
CA THR A 605 -14.00 -26.08 -19.71
C THR A 605 -15.08 -25.00 -19.77
N CYS A 606 -15.34 -24.34 -18.63
CA CYS A 606 -16.29 -23.25 -18.49
C CYS A 606 -15.76 -22.23 -17.45
N LYS A 607 -16.61 -21.28 -17.03
CA LYS A 607 -16.28 -20.20 -16.07
C LYS A 607 -16.27 -20.65 -14.59
N GLU A 608 -16.28 -21.96 -14.35
CA GLU A 608 -16.39 -22.55 -13.02
C GLU A 608 -15.47 -23.76 -12.93
N LEU A 609 -14.87 -23.96 -11.76
CA LEU A 609 -14.16 -25.19 -11.41
C LEU A 609 -14.87 -25.88 -10.25
N TYR A 610 -14.86 -27.20 -10.26
CA TYR A 610 -15.47 -28.03 -9.23
C TYR A 610 -14.41 -28.94 -8.64
N PHE A 611 -14.12 -28.76 -7.35
CA PHE A 611 -13.19 -29.60 -6.61
C PHE A 611 -13.89 -30.25 -5.42
N THR A 612 -13.57 -31.51 -5.15
CA THR A 612 -13.87 -32.13 -3.87
C THR A 612 -12.82 -31.69 -2.87
N VAL A 613 -13.24 -31.01 -1.80
CA VAL A 613 -12.34 -30.36 -0.84
C VAL A 613 -12.61 -30.81 0.59
N PRO A 614 -11.60 -30.85 1.48
CA PRO A 614 -11.81 -31.10 2.90
C PRO A 614 -12.59 -29.97 3.57
N HIS A 615 -13.55 -30.32 4.42
CA HIS A 615 -14.34 -29.34 5.17
C HIS A 615 -13.45 -28.56 6.16
N GLY A 616 -13.79 -27.30 6.43
CA GLY A 616 -13.10 -26.46 7.42
C GLY A 616 -11.70 -25.96 7.03
N ALA A 617 -11.22 -26.27 5.82
CA ALA A 617 -9.92 -25.84 5.34
C ALA A 617 -9.92 -24.42 4.73
N ILE A 618 -8.73 -23.84 4.61
CA ILE A 618 -8.49 -22.66 3.77
C ILE A 618 -7.75 -23.07 2.50
N PHE A 619 -8.07 -22.38 1.41
CA PHE A 619 -7.67 -22.74 0.07
C PHE A 619 -6.95 -21.60 -0.64
N TRP A 620 -6.12 -21.99 -1.60
CA TRP A 620 -5.46 -21.11 -2.54
C TRP A 620 -5.58 -21.71 -3.94
N LEU A 621 -6.23 -20.99 -4.85
CA LEU A 621 -6.36 -21.39 -6.25
C LEU A 621 -5.32 -20.66 -7.08
N ARG A 622 -4.42 -21.42 -7.70
CA ARG A 622 -3.38 -20.90 -8.58
C ARG A 622 -3.78 -21.04 -10.03
N ASN A 623 -3.57 -19.99 -10.82
CA ASN A 623 -3.65 -20.08 -12.29
C ASN A 623 -2.23 -20.37 -12.82
N LEU A 624 -2.07 -21.52 -13.48
CA LEU A 624 -0.79 -21.98 -14.04
C LEU A 624 -0.58 -21.50 -15.48
N THR A 625 -1.59 -20.88 -16.10
CA THR A 625 -1.50 -20.32 -17.45
C THR A 625 -1.08 -18.85 -17.42
N LYS A 626 -1.77 -18.00 -16.64
CA LYS A 626 -1.53 -16.54 -16.65
C LYS A 626 -1.92 -15.85 -15.34
N GLY A 627 -1.49 -14.60 -15.22
CA GLY A 627 -1.79 -13.75 -14.07
C GLY A 627 -1.04 -14.17 -12.80
N HIS A 628 -1.08 -13.31 -11.80
CA HIS A 628 -0.42 -13.56 -10.50
C HIS A 628 -1.28 -13.13 -9.32
N GLU A 629 -2.44 -12.51 -9.56
CA GLU A 629 -3.37 -12.08 -8.51
C GLU A 629 -4.15 -13.25 -7.96
N GLU A 630 -3.83 -13.67 -6.74
CA GLU A 630 -4.39 -14.84 -6.09
C GLU A 630 -4.56 -14.55 -4.61
N GLN A 631 -5.64 -15.04 -4.00
CA GLN A 631 -5.96 -14.77 -2.60
C GLN A 631 -6.54 -16.00 -1.91
N LEU A 632 -6.37 -16.06 -0.59
CA LEU A 632 -6.97 -17.10 0.23
C LEU A 632 -8.49 -17.01 0.26
N PHE A 633 -9.13 -18.17 0.31
CA PHE A 633 -10.56 -18.29 0.51
C PHE A 633 -10.89 -19.56 1.28
N PHE A 634 -12.09 -19.62 1.83
CA PHE A 634 -12.65 -20.82 2.44
C PHE A 634 -14.06 -21.07 1.87
N ILE A 635 -14.62 -22.24 2.16
CA ILE A 635 -15.97 -22.59 1.73
C ILE A 635 -16.93 -22.39 2.90
N LYS A 636 -17.97 -21.56 2.69
CA LYS A 636 -19.09 -21.37 3.62
C LYS A 636 -20.36 -21.71 2.87
N GLU A 637 -21.08 -22.74 3.31
CA GLU A 637 -22.34 -23.18 2.69
C GLU A 637 -22.19 -23.49 1.18
N GLY A 638 -21.10 -24.18 0.80
CA GLY A 638 -20.80 -24.52 -0.59
C GLY A 638 -20.34 -23.34 -1.48
N LYS A 639 -20.18 -22.13 -0.91
CA LYS A 639 -19.75 -20.93 -1.65
C LYS A 639 -18.33 -20.52 -1.29
N GLN A 640 -17.60 -20.07 -2.30
CA GLN A 640 -16.29 -19.45 -2.17
C GLN A 640 -16.40 -18.10 -1.44
N VAL A 641 -15.73 -17.95 -0.29
CA VAL A 641 -15.63 -16.70 0.49
C VAL A 641 -14.17 -16.34 0.67
N PHE A 642 -13.75 -15.15 0.20
CA PHE A 642 -12.36 -14.73 0.30
C PHE A 642 -12.00 -14.25 1.70
N SER A 643 -10.73 -14.39 2.08
CA SER A 643 -10.23 -13.99 3.41
C SER A 643 -10.44 -12.50 3.71
N CYS A 644 -10.44 -11.65 2.67
CA CYS A 644 -10.70 -10.21 2.80
C CYS A 644 -12.16 -9.91 3.22
N ASP A 645 -13.09 -10.82 2.97
CA ASP A 645 -14.53 -10.66 3.25
C ASP A 645 -14.93 -11.16 4.66
N ILE A 646 -13.96 -11.67 5.44
CA ILE A 646 -14.19 -12.15 6.81
C ILE A 646 -14.65 -10.98 7.71
N ASN A 647 -15.72 -11.22 8.46
CA ASN A 647 -16.27 -10.26 9.43
C ASN A 647 -16.91 -10.97 10.64
N PHE A 648 -16.24 -11.99 11.19
CA PHE A 648 -16.78 -12.79 12.29
C PHE A 648 -17.09 -11.95 13.53
N SER A 649 -16.31 -10.90 13.78
CA SER A 649 -16.56 -9.99 14.89
C SER A 649 -17.90 -9.25 14.80
N LYS A 650 -18.46 -9.05 13.59
CA LYS A 650 -19.81 -8.47 13.40
C LYS A 650 -20.92 -9.51 13.47
N GLU A 651 -20.68 -10.73 12.99
CA GLU A 651 -21.66 -11.83 13.05
C GLU A 651 -21.97 -12.25 14.51
N ASN A 652 -21.01 -12.12 15.43
CA ASN A 652 -21.22 -12.42 16.87
C ASN A 652 -21.82 -11.26 17.68
N ALA A 653 -21.98 -10.08 17.09
CA ALA A 653 -22.52 -8.88 17.76
C ALA A 653 -24.01 -8.64 17.49
N SER A 654 -24.60 -9.40 16.57
CA SER A 654 -26.04 -9.59 16.37
C SER A 654 -26.53 -10.80 17.15
#